data_AF-A0A9E7MY17-F1
#
_entry.id   AF-A0A9E7MY17-F1
#
_cell.length_a   1.000
_cell.length_b   1.000
_cell.length_c   1.000
_cell.angle_alpha   90.00
_cell.angle_beta   90.00
_cell.angle_gamma   90.00
#
_symmetry.space_group_name_H-M   'P 1'
#
loop_
_entity.id
_entity.type
_entity.pdbx_description
1 polymer ?
#
loop_
_entity_poly.entity_id
_entity_poly.type
_entity_poly.pdbx_seq_one_letter_code
_entity_poly.pdbx_strand_id
1 'polypeptide(L)'
;MRRIAPVLLIMIIVLPYVAAESILDASARFLLEGRDYMKTTQQLSLSLMALASSYSGVENITISDVDYFVDALLKRQNPDGGWGYYEGSVSNVVDTSYAVIALKKALSLYEGEKASSISRTIKRGVEFLINSHNGEGWGYVPNTLTEFYPTVMAVWALGENGYSKDHPYIRSAIKYLEENEPYGLRKGEAVALKLLAYHAVGYISLGLVEEARDLVNSPEITVKEQAFLTYALLLYEGLTFETAKLLATLEDLKEKNESLVYWANKPGELVGREVFVTSALAILSFAEVSGGLMPELETPFEASCSELEKVQNEDGGWPYIVGFSSTDRATYYVLKALKRCYFMDESIEKGLGWVKKRIDENMEISSERGELYPPYIYNLLTLLEFNLVNESERAKHIAFIKSLKKENVAWGDVLGLQPYDTALAIKALLALGVSPQDGDIIKAKEWLLSFPTEGWGTVITTKYYTRFFPSEVSTTIEVLEALEPLVTRQEVEKHLNWLLEQRTEDGGWPNIKESYIVGVLMYQGQPSVELTIRATEVLYAFGIDYRQETLKWLLPKRRNNLWGSSVVDSALATLYFSTFEELPKPVNLYEVVRALPEGNFKILYTFGREKVAVSVKNSLDSLFGTNLTVEQFKEIGDGNYIVLVDLTEFDLSKYNPYIELKVDNESIYLNGESYKRDNTFLVVPGKTSKGYILFILYPRNLGSAVKVFFASNIVKYLSGVACVVTYEDKNQNGIVELGELKAEFVR
;
A
#
# COMPACT_ATOMS: atom_id res chain seq x y z
N MET A 1 -35.80 31.92 58.99
CA MET A 1 -36.54 30.70 58.55
C MET A 1 -37.19 31.00 57.20
N ARG A 2 -36.94 30.13 56.19
CA ARG A 2 -37.42 30.19 54.78
C ARG A 2 -36.78 31.33 53.96
N ARG A 3 -36.15 31.15 52.79
CA ARG A 3 -36.17 30.11 51.75
C ARG A 3 -34.77 29.97 51.12
N ILE A 4 -34.33 28.74 50.87
CA ILE A 4 -33.09 28.39 50.14
C ILE A 4 -33.48 28.03 48.69
N ALA A 5 -32.73 28.58 47.75
CA ALA A 5 -32.50 28.27 46.33
C ALA A 5 -33.43 27.32 45.54
N PRO A 6 -33.75 27.70 44.29
CA PRO A 6 -33.71 26.75 43.18
C PRO A 6 -33.01 27.35 41.94
N VAL A 7 -31.72 27.07 41.75
CA VAL A 7 -31.02 27.25 40.45
C VAL A 7 -30.09 26.07 40.10
N LEU A 8 -29.92 25.08 40.98
CA LEU A 8 -29.08 23.90 40.70
C LEU A 8 -29.95 22.68 40.39
N LEU A 9 -30.62 22.67 39.23
CA LEU A 9 -31.17 21.43 38.67
C LEU A 9 -31.32 21.46 37.14
N ILE A 10 -30.36 22.08 36.44
CA ILE A 10 -30.13 21.88 34.99
C ILE A 10 -28.60 21.86 34.80
N MET A 11 -27.95 20.80 35.28
CA MET A 11 -26.54 20.49 34.96
C MET A 11 -26.24 19.01 35.27
N ILE A 12 -27.14 18.11 34.86
CA ILE A 12 -26.86 16.69 34.73
C ILE A 12 -27.51 16.28 33.41
N ILE A 13 -26.77 15.56 32.57
CA ILE A 13 -27.06 15.19 31.17
C ILE A 13 -26.50 16.18 30.12
N VAL A 14 -25.19 16.40 30.18
CA VAL A 14 -24.35 16.34 28.98
C VAL A 14 -23.17 15.45 29.36
N LEU A 15 -23.38 14.13 29.34
CA LEU A 15 -22.25 13.22 29.24
C LEU A 15 -21.71 13.41 27.82
N PRO A 16 -20.43 13.76 27.63
CA PRO A 16 -19.81 13.60 26.33
C PRO A 16 -19.97 12.11 25.97
N TYR A 17 -20.41 11.88 24.74
CA TYR A 17 -20.39 10.57 24.11
C TYR A 17 -18.97 10.02 24.29
N VAL A 18 -18.77 9.07 25.21
CA VAL A 18 -17.47 8.45 25.41
C VAL A 18 -17.31 7.51 24.22
N ALA A 19 -16.65 7.99 23.16
CA ALA A 19 -16.16 7.12 22.11
C ALA A 19 -15.37 5.99 22.79
N ALA A 20 -15.59 4.74 22.36
CA ALA A 20 -14.84 3.62 22.90
C ALA A 20 -13.35 3.84 22.57
N GLU A 21 -12.52 4.04 23.61
CA GLU A 21 -11.08 4.22 23.44
C GLU A 21 -10.48 2.99 22.75
N SER A 22 -9.69 3.22 21.69
CA SER A 22 -9.12 2.12 20.91
C SER A 22 -8.17 1.28 21.78
N ILE A 23 -8.03 -0.01 21.43
CA ILE A 23 -7.11 -0.90 22.14
C ILE A 23 -5.67 -0.38 22.07
N LEU A 24 -5.28 0.25 20.97
CA LEU A 24 -3.95 0.80 20.77
C LEU A 24 -3.71 2.03 21.67
N ASP A 25 -4.67 2.95 21.75
CA ASP A 25 -4.60 4.14 22.62
C ASP A 25 -4.50 3.76 24.09
N ALA A 26 -5.40 2.87 24.53
CA ALA A 26 -5.41 2.41 25.91
C ALA A 26 -4.08 1.75 26.29
N SER A 27 -3.52 0.96 25.37
CA SER A 27 -2.24 0.25 25.53
C SER A 27 -1.03 1.16 25.54
N ALA A 28 -0.98 2.14 24.64
CA ALA A 28 0.07 3.16 24.64
C ALA A 28 0.06 3.94 25.95
N ARG A 29 -1.13 4.38 26.42
CA ARG A 29 -1.28 5.08 27.69
C ARG A 29 -0.76 4.26 28.87
N PHE A 30 -1.00 2.94 28.91
CA PHE A 30 -0.44 2.09 29.96
C PHE A 30 1.09 2.09 30.01
N LEU A 31 1.77 2.05 28.87
CA LEU A 31 3.23 2.15 28.84
C LEU A 31 3.72 3.52 29.33
N LEU A 32 3.03 4.60 28.95
CA LEU A 32 3.37 5.96 29.37
C LEU A 32 3.17 6.19 30.87
N GLU A 33 2.02 5.79 31.42
CA GLU A 33 1.74 5.87 32.85
C GLU A 33 2.63 4.93 33.67
N GLY A 34 3.09 3.83 33.06
CA GLY A 34 3.93 2.81 33.66
C GLY A 34 5.43 3.10 33.65
N ARG A 35 5.87 4.17 32.97
CA ARG A 35 7.28 4.43 32.67
C ARG A 35 8.19 4.45 33.90
N ASP A 36 7.71 4.98 35.03
CA ASP A 36 8.49 5.09 36.27
C ASP A 36 8.76 3.74 36.95
N TYR A 37 8.01 2.70 36.58
CA TYR A 37 8.21 1.33 37.08
C TYR A 37 9.16 0.50 36.21
N MET A 38 9.53 1.00 35.03
CA MET A 38 10.41 0.31 34.09
C MET A 38 11.88 0.53 34.47
N LYS A 39 12.55 -0.55 34.88
CA LYS A 39 13.93 -0.46 35.38
C LYS A 39 14.95 -1.00 34.39
N THR A 40 14.62 -2.07 33.68
CA THR A 40 15.55 -2.77 32.79
C THR A 40 15.69 -2.09 31.44
N THR A 41 16.84 -2.28 30.78
CA THR A 41 17.05 -1.81 29.40
C THR A 41 16.08 -2.49 28.43
N GLN A 42 15.81 -3.79 28.60
CA GLN A 42 14.80 -4.51 27.83
C GLN A 42 13.40 -3.85 27.91
N GLN A 43 12.91 -3.53 29.11
CA GLN A 43 11.58 -2.91 29.28
C GLN A 43 11.49 -1.55 28.58
N LEU A 44 12.50 -0.68 28.76
CA LEU A 44 12.52 0.62 28.08
C LEU A 44 12.59 0.47 26.56
N SER A 45 13.38 -0.48 26.08
CA SER A 45 13.57 -0.72 24.66
C SER A 45 12.30 -1.25 23.99
N LEU A 46 11.64 -2.26 24.58
CA LEU A 46 10.37 -2.78 24.07
C LEU A 46 9.27 -1.73 24.09
N SER A 47 9.17 -0.95 25.16
CA SER A 47 8.22 0.16 25.23
C SER A 47 8.52 1.24 24.18
N LEU A 48 9.79 1.57 23.95
CA LEU A 48 10.16 2.50 22.89
C LEU A 48 9.83 1.94 21.50
N MET A 49 10.11 0.67 21.24
CA MET A 49 9.73 0.02 19.99
C MET A 49 8.22 0.11 19.77
N ALA A 50 7.44 -0.25 20.78
CA ALA A 50 5.98 -0.20 20.75
C ALA A 50 5.46 1.22 20.47
N LEU A 51 5.88 2.20 21.27
CA LEU A 51 5.44 3.60 21.17
C LEU A 51 5.89 4.26 19.87
N ALA A 52 7.11 3.98 19.39
CA ALA A 52 7.58 4.49 18.12
C ALA A 52 6.80 3.90 16.93
N SER A 53 6.46 2.61 17.01
CA SER A 53 5.65 1.92 15.98
C SER A 53 4.20 2.38 15.97
N SER A 54 3.66 2.74 17.13
CA SER A 54 2.28 3.21 17.28
C SER A 54 2.14 4.73 17.22
N TYR A 55 3.25 5.48 17.06
CA TYR A 55 3.28 6.95 17.24
C TYR A 55 2.22 7.67 16.41
N SER A 56 2.06 7.22 15.17
CA SER A 56 1.10 7.81 14.26
C SER A 56 -0.33 7.33 14.52
N GLY A 57 -0.50 6.10 15.00
CA GLY A 57 -1.80 5.42 15.16
C GLY A 57 -2.56 5.76 16.45
N VAL A 58 -1.98 6.55 17.35
CA VAL A 58 -2.50 6.86 18.68
C VAL A 58 -2.87 8.33 18.74
N GLU A 59 -4.12 8.66 19.08
CA GLU A 59 -4.65 10.02 18.97
C GLU A 59 -3.96 11.04 19.89
N ASN A 60 -3.37 10.59 21.00
CA ASN A 60 -2.88 11.45 22.08
C ASN A 60 -1.43 11.19 22.51
N ILE A 61 -0.59 10.57 21.67
CA ILE A 61 0.84 10.42 21.94
C ILE A 61 1.61 11.62 21.38
N THR A 62 2.51 12.20 22.17
CA THR A 62 3.36 13.30 21.71
C THR A 62 4.80 12.85 21.53
N ILE A 63 5.59 13.58 20.72
CA ILE A 63 7.03 13.28 20.58
C ILE A 63 7.76 13.36 21.94
N SER A 64 7.27 14.21 22.85
CA SER A 64 7.81 14.32 24.21
C SER A 64 7.62 13.04 25.04
N ASP A 65 6.60 12.25 24.74
CA ASP A 65 6.35 10.97 25.41
C ASP A 65 7.35 9.91 24.95
N VAL A 66 7.70 9.92 23.66
CA VAL A 66 8.76 9.08 23.07
C VAL A 66 10.15 9.51 23.53
N ASP A 67 10.38 10.83 23.66
CA ASP A 67 11.65 11.41 24.10
C ASP A 67 12.13 10.86 25.43
N TYR A 68 11.22 10.62 26.38
CA TYR A 68 11.58 10.02 27.67
C TYR A 68 12.35 8.71 27.50
N PHE A 69 11.86 7.82 26.65
CA PHE A 69 12.47 6.50 26.45
C PHE A 69 13.75 6.60 25.62
N VAL A 70 13.75 7.45 24.58
CA VAL A 70 14.94 7.72 23.79
C VAL A 70 16.06 8.25 24.69
N ASP A 71 15.80 9.31 25.46
CA ASP A 71 16.79 9.92 26.34
C ASP A 71 17.26 8.98 27.44
N ALA A 72 16.37 8.15 27.99
CA ALA A 72 16.74 7.11 28.94
C ALA A 72 17.74 6.12 28.33
N LEU A 73 17.53 5.66 27.10
CA LEU A 73 18.47 4.77 26.41
C LEU A 73 19.77 5.47 26.02
N LEU A 74 19.71 6.70 25.50
CA LEU A 74 20.90 7.49 25.16
C LEU A 74 21.80 7.69 26.38
N LYS A 75 21.21 8.03 27.54
CA LYS A 75 21.94 8.23 28.80
C LYS A 75 22.56 6.93 29.34
N ARG A 76 21.91 5.79 29.12
CA ARG A 76 22.34 4.47 29.63
C ARG A 76 23.50 3.84 28.86
N GLN A 77 23.84 4.33 27.67
CA GLN A 77 24.90 3.74 26.86
C GLN A 77 26.25 3.86 27.58
N ASN A 78 26.95 2.74 27.74
CA ASN A 78 28.26 2.71 28.36
C ASN A 78 29.35 3.29 27.42
N PRO A 79 30.55 3.63 27.96
CA PRO A 79 31.66 4.13 27.14
C PRO A 79 32.11 3.17 26.02
N ASP A 80 31.94 1.87 26.21
CA ASP A 80 32.25 0.83 25.22
C ASP A 80 31.21 0.73 24.08
N GLY A 81 30.14 1.52 24.14
CA GLY A 81 29.07 1.56 23.14
C GLY A 81 27.93 0.56 23.42
N GLY A 82 28.07 -0.34 24.38
CA GLY A 82 27.03 -1.30 24.74
C GLY A 82 26.07 -0.79 25.83
N TRP A 83 25.07 -1.62 26.13
CA TRP A 83 24.13 -1.43 27.24
C TRP A 83 24.14 -2.66 28.14
N GLY A 84 24.01 -2.41 29.44
CA GLY A 84 23.78 -3.45 30.44
C GLY A 84 22.30 -3.58 30.83
N TYR A 85 22.02 -4.53 31.71
CA TYR A 85 20.67 -4.84 32.21
C TYR A 85 19.98 -3.66 32.92
N TYR A 86 20.77 -2.86 33.65
CA TYR A 86 20.37 -1.58 34.26
C TYR A 86 21.39 -0.47 33.93
N GLU A 87 21.02 0.80 34.18
CA GLU A 87 21.94 1.94 34.06
C GLU A 87 23.24 1.70 34.85
N GLY A 88 24.39 1.82 34.17
CA GLY A 88 25.72 1.64 34.75
C GLY A 88 26.16 0.19 34.97
N SER A 89 25.34 -0.80 34.62
CA SER A 89 25.76 -2.21 34.63
C SER A 89 26.60 -2.58 33.41
N VAL A 90 27.34 -3.70 33.49
CA VAL A 90 28.24 -4.17 32.42
C VAL A 90 27.46 -4.41 31.13
N SER A 91 28.02 -3.93 30.02
CA SER A 91 27.46 -4.11 28.68
C SER A 91 27.35 -5.59 28.31
N ASN A 92 26.19 -5.99 27.79
CA ASN A 92 25.92 -7.34 27.34
C ASN A 92 25.21 -7.32 25.98
N VAL A 93 25.26 -8.45 25.26
CA VAL A 93 24.77 -8.54 23.89
C VAL A 93 23.25 -8.39 23.81
N VAL A 94 22.51 -8.95 24.77
CA VAL A 94 21.04 -8.96 24.76
C VAL A 94 20.47 -7.54 24.93
N ASP A 95 20.87 -6.84 25.98
CA ASP A 95 20.39 -5.47 26.26
C ASP A 95 20.88 -4.46 25.23
N THR A 96 22.10 -4.64 24.70
CA THR A 96 22.60 -3.82 23.58
C THR A 96 21.75 -4.03 22.33
N SER A 97 21.38 -5.28 22.02
CA SER A 97 20.53 -5.59 20.86
C SER A 97 19.16 -4.91 20.99
N TYR A 98 18.50 -5.04 22.15
CA TYR A 98 17.23 -4.36 22.41
C TYR A 98 17.32 -2.84 22.24
N ALA A 99 18.35 -2.21 22.85
CA ALA A 99 18.52 -0.75 22.76
C ALA A 99 18.77 -0.28 21.32
N VAL A 100 19.58 -1.03 20.56
CA VAL A 100 19.88 -0.74 19.15
C VAL A 100 18.63 -0.83 18.28
N ILE A 101 17.82 -1.89 18.42
CA ILE A 101 16.57 -2.05 17.66
C ILE A 101 15.60 -0.92 18.00
N ALA A 102 15.44 -0.62 19.29
CA ALA A 102 14.51 0.40 19.76
C ALA A 102 14.87 1.81 19.26
N LEU A 103 16.14 2.20 19.37
CA LEU A 103 16.61 3.48 18.84
C LEU A 103 16.51 3.53 17.32
N LYS A 104 16.75 2.42 16.62
CA LYS A 104 16.60 2.32 15.17
C LYS A 104 15.16 2.55 14.72
N LYS A 105 14.18 1.94 15.42
CA LYS A 105 12.75 2.15 15.15
C LYS A 105 12.31 3.58 15.45
N ALA A 106 12.82 4.18 16.53
CA ALA A 106 12.50 5.57 16.89
C ALA A 106 13.12 6.62 15.97
N LEU A 107 14.23 6.31 15.30
CA LEU A 107 14.99 7.25 14.47
C LEU A 107 14.13 7.93 13.38
N SER A 108 13.11 7.24 12.85
CA SER A 108 12.22 7.79 11.81
C SER A 108 11.37 8.97 12.28
N LEU A 109 11.23 9.17 13.60
CA LEU A 109 10.42 10.25 14.19
C LEU A 109 11.21 11.56 14.38
N TYR A 110 12.51 11.57 14.10
CA TYR A 110 13.40 12.67 14.44
C TYR A 110 14.16 13.20 13.22
N GLU A 111 14.40 14.51 13.23
CA GLU A 111 15.30 15.19 12.30
C GLU A 111 16.40 15.96 13.06
N GLY A 112 17.39 16.48 12.33
CA GLY A 112 18.40 17.38 12.86
C GLY A 112 19.35 16.76 13.91
N GLU A 113 19.61 17.50 14.99
CA GLU A 113 20.61 17.15 16.00
C GLU A 113 20.23 15.88 16.79
N LYS A 114 18.96 15.75 17.17
CA LYS A 114 18.46 14.57 17.90
C LYS A 114 18.61 13.30 17.05
N ALA A 115 18.19 13.35 15.79
CA ALA A 115 18.38 12.24 14.84
C ALA A 115 19.86 11.86 14.66
N SER A 116 20.74 12.86 14.61
CA SER A 116 22.19 12.65 14.53
C SER A 116 22.76 11.99 15.78
N SER A 117 22.27 12.38 16.96
CA SER A 117 22.65 11.78 18.26
C SER A 117 22.21 10.32 18.36
N ILE A 118 20.96 10.04 17.99
CA ILE A 118 20.41 8.67 17.93
C ILE A 118 21.23 7.82 16.95
N SER A 119 21.47 8.31 15.74
CA SER A 119 22.26 7.60 14.71
C SER A 119 23.67 7.26 15.19
N ARG A 120 24.36 8.20 15.85
CA ARG A 120 25.70 7.95 16.41
C ARG A 120 25.67 6.90 17.52
N THR A 121 24.64 6.92 18.35
CA THR A 121 24.44 6.00 19.47
C THR A 121 24.17 4.58 18.96
N ILE A 122 23.30 4.43 17.96
CA ILE A 122 23.06 3.16 17.24
C ILE A 122 24.37 2.61 16.68
N LYS A 123 25.15 3.44 15.96
CA LYS A 123 26.41 3.02 15.36
C LYS A 123 27.37 2.42 16.40
N ARG A 124 27.52 3.06 17.56
CA ARG A 124 28.37 2.55 18.66
C ARG A 124 27.84 1.22 19.23
N GLY A 125 26.52 1.06 19.32
CA GLY A 125 25.91 -0.21 19.73
C GLY A 125 26.16 -1.34 18.73
N VAL A 126 26.01 -1.05 17.44
CA VAL A 126 26.32 -2.00 16.35
C VAL A 126 27.81 -2.38 16.38
N GLU A 127 28.71 -1.41 16.59
CA GLU A 127 30.15 -1.67 16.77
C GLU A 127 30.43 -2.59 17.96
N PHE A 128 29.75 -2.37 19.11
CA PHE A 128 29.85 -3.27 20.26
C PHE A 128 29.42 -4.71 19.91
N LEU A 129 28.28 -4.88 19.21
CA LEU A 129 27.80 -6.21 18.80
C LEU A 129 28.81 -6.90 17.88
N ILE A 130 29.32 -6.20 16.87
CA ILE A 130 30.31 -6.75 15.93
C ILE A 130 31.58 -7.19 16.67
N ASN A 131 32.08 -6.35 17.58
CA ASN A 131 33.28 -6.66 18.36
C ASN A 131 33.08 -7.78 19.40
N SER A 132 31.82 -8.12 19.70
CA SER A 132 31.46 -9.18 20.64
C SER A 132 31.26 -10.55 19.99
N HIS A 133 31.30 -10.64 18.65
CA HIS A 133 31.18 -11.91 17.93
C HIS A 133 32.40 -12.80 18.19
N ASN A 134 32.18 -14.07 18.49
CA ASN A 134 33.22 -15.02 18.90
C ASN A 134 33.58 -16.06 17.82
N GLY A 135 33.14 -15.85 16.57
CA GLY A 135 33.37 -16.74 15.42
C GLY A 135 32.14 -17.54 15.01
N GLU A 136 31.41 -18.11 15.97
CA GLU A 136 30.18 -18.88 15.70
C GLU A 136 28.92 -18.04 15.93
N GLY A 137 28.92 -17.19 16.94
CA GLY A 137 27.80 -16.31 17.26
C GLY A 137 28.16 -15.36 18.40
N TRP A 138 27.27 -15.26 19.39
CA TRP A 138 27.46 -14.39 20.55
C TRP A 138 27.16 -15.13 21.85
N GLY A 139 27.99 -14.88 22.87
CA GLY A 139 27.69 -15.18 24.26
C GLY A 139 27.03 -13.99 24.97
N TYR A 140 26.65 -14.14 26.24
CA TYR A 140 25.95 -13.07 26.96
C TYR A 140 26.77 -11.78 27.06
N VAL A 141 28.08 -11.89 27.33
CA VAL A 141 29.04 -10.77 27.36
C VAL A 141 30.23 -11.03 26.43
N PRO A 142 31.02 -10.01 26.03
CA PRO A 142 32.15 -10.21 25.13
C PRO A 142 33.13 -11.29 25.62
N ASN A 143 33.67 -12.08 24.69
CA ASN A 143 34.62 -13.18 24.95
C ASN A 143 34.07 -14.36 25.76
N THR A 144 32.75 -14.60 25.72
CA THR A 144 32.13 -15.81 26.28
C THR A 144 31.68 -16.79 25.19
N LEU A 145 31.35 -18.02 25.58
CA LEU A 145 30.88 -19.06 24.67
C LEU A 145 29.57 -18.65 24.01
N THR A 146 29.35 -19.12 22.78
CA THR A 146 28.13 -18.85 22.03
C THR A 146 26.93 -19.40 22.79
N GLU A 147 25.88 -18.60 22.90
CA GLU A 147 24.61 -18.95 23.53
C GLU A 147 23.46 -18.60 22.60
N PHE A 148 22.35 -19.34 22.68
CA PHE A 148 21.22 -19.15 21.79
C PHE A 148 20.61 -17.74 21.88
N TYR A 149 20.26 -17.29 23.08
CA TYR A 149 19.53 -16.04 23.28
C TYR A 149 20.32 -14.78 22.88
N PRO A 150 21.60 -14.62 23.27
CA PRO A 150 22.43 -13.52 22.77
C PRO A 150 22.62 -13.56 21.26
N THR A 151 22.80 -14.76 20.68
CA THR A 151 22.99 -14.92 19.23
C THR A 151 21.76 -14.50 18.44
N VAL A 152 20.57 -14.95 18.80
CA VAL A 152 19.34 -14.59 18.07
C VAL A 152 19.03 -13.10 18.19
N MET A 153 19.27 -12.49 19.36
CA MET A 153 19.10 -11.05 19.56
C MET A 153 20.09 -10.22 18.73
N ALA A 154 21.36 -10.62 18.67
CA ALA A 154 22.37 -9.94 17.86
C ALA A 154 22.05 -10.03 16.36
N VAL A 155 21.59 -11.19 15.88
CA VAL A 155 21.15 -11.36 14.49
C VAL A 155 19.99 -10.42 14.17
N TRP A 156 18.98 -10.34 15.04
CA TRP A 156 17.87 -9.39 14.86
C TRP A 156 18.37 -7.94 14.82
N ALA A 157 19.16 -7.50 15.80
CA ALA A 157 19.65 -6.12 15.86
C ALA A 157 20.53 -5.74 14.66
N LEU A 158 21.38 -6.65 14.18
CA LEU A 158 22.20 -6.41 13.00
C LEU A 158 21.35 -6.40 11.72
N GLY A 159 20.35 -7.27 11.61
CA GLY A 159 19.39 -7.27 10.48
C GLY A 159 18.67 -5.94 10.32
N GLU A 160 18.12 -5.41 11.42
CA GLU A 160 17.48 -4.08 11.46
C GLU A 160 18.43 -2.93 11.09
N ASN A 161 19.74 -3.18 11.13
CA ASN A 161 20.79 -2.24 10.76
C ASN A 161 21.47 -2.58 9.42
N GLY A 162 20.81 -3.37 8.56
CA GLY A 162 21.19 -3.57 7.17
C GLY A 162 22.13 -4.75 6.90
N TYR A 163 22.37 -5.62 7.88
CA TYR A 163 23.14 -6.85 7.67
C TYR A 163 22.23 -7.94 7.09
N SER A 164 22.63 -8.54 5.97
CA SER A 164 21.87 -9.64 5.36
C SER A 164 22.41 -11.01 5.78
N LYS A 165 21.65 -12.06 5.48
CA LYS A 165 22.05 -13.47 5.61
C LYS A 165 23.40 -13.82 4.97
N ASP A 166 23.83 -13.03 3.98
CA ASP A 166 25.07 -13.27 3.25
C ASP A 166 26.30 -12.79 4.02
N HIS A 167 26.12 -11.89 4.99
CA HIS A 167 27.19 -11.34 5.80
C HIS A 167 27.85 -12.45 6.66
N PRO A 168 29.20 -12.54 6.74
CA PRO A 168 29.89 -13.62 7.43
C PRO A 168 29.43 -13.90 8.87
N TYR A 169 29.29 -12.84 9.70
CA TYR A 169 28.81 -12.96 11.08
C TYR A 169 27.39 -13.52 11.19
N ILE A 170 26.50 -13.12 10.28
CA ILE A 170 25.10 -13.57 10.26
C ILE A 170 25.04 -15.02 9.79
N ARG A 171 25.82 -15.38 8.77
CA ARG A 171 25.87 -16.74 8.24
C ARG A 171 26.29 -17.77 9.29
N SER A 172 27.35 -17.49 10.07
CA SER A 172 27.79 -18.40 11.14
C SER A 172 26.75 -18.49 12.26
N ALA A 173 26.16 -17.36 12.64
CA ALA A 173 25.13 -17.31 13.67
C ALA A 173 23.83 -18.04 13.29
N ILE A 174 23.36 -17.91 12.04
CA ILE A 174 22.21 -18.67 11.54
C ILE A 174 22.49 -20.16 11.64
N LYS A 175 23.68 -20.61 11.20
CA LYS A 175 24.07 -22.02 11.29
C LYS A 175 24.01 -22.50 12.76
N TYR A 176 24.57 -21.73 13.68
CA TYR A 176 24.51 -22.05 15.12
C TYR A 176 23.07 -22.18 15.64
N LEU A 177 22.19 -21.23 15.28
CA LEU A 177 20.78 -21.20 15.71
C LEU A 177 19.90 -22.33 15.13
N GLU A 178 20.31 -22.92 14.01
CA GLU A 178 19.63 -24.09 13.42
C GLU A 178 20.12 -25.42 14.03
N GLU A 179 21.36 -25.46 14.53
CA GLU A 179 21.98 -26.68 15.05
C GLU A 179 21.83 -26.84 16.58
N ASN A 180 21.45 -25.80 17.32
CA ASN A 180 21.44 -25.78 18.80
C ASN A 180 20.08 -25.48 19.41
N GLU A 181 19.79 -26.11 20.55
CA GLU A 181 18.54 -25.91 21.29
C GLU A 181 18.51 -24.59 22.09
N PRO A 182 17.33 -23.94 22.22
CA PRO A 182 17.18 -22.67 22.93
C PRO A 182 17.10 -22.85 24.46
N TYR A 183 18.21 -23.23 25.09
CA TYR A 183 18.25 -23.41 26.54
C TYR A 183 17.90 -22.11 27.30
N GLY A 184 17.04 -22.21 28.32
CA GLY A 184 16.64 -21.08 29.17
C GLY A 184 15.49 -20.21 28.62
N LEU A 185 14.99 -20.51 27.42
CA LEU A 185 13.78 -19.87 26.87
C LEU A 185 12.64 -20.88 26.78
N ARG A 186 11.41 -20.39 26.90
CA ARG A 186 10.26 -21.20 26.50
C ARG A 186 10.23 -21.32 24.98
N LYS A 187 9.66 -22.43 24.51
CA LYS A 187 9.66 -22.78 23.09
C LYS A 187 9.00 -21.70 22.21
N GLY A 188 7.87 -21.13 22.65
CA GLY A 188 7.20 -20.05 21.90
C GLY A 188 8.05 -18.79 21.76
N GLU A 189 8.76 -18.40 22.83
CA GLU A 189 9.65 -17.24 22.79
C GLU A 189 10.85 -17.44 21.86
N ALA A 190 11.45 -18.63 21.89
CA ALA A 190 12.58 -18.97 21.04
C ALA A 190 12.19 -18.94 19.55
N VAL A 191 11.02 -19.50 19.21
CA VAL A 191 10.50 -19.51 17.84
C VAL A 191 10.16 -18.10 17.37
N ALA A 192 9.50 -17.28 18.19
CA ALA A 192 9.21 -15.88 17.86
C ALA A 192 10.51 -15.08 17.59
N LEU A 193 11.53 -15.23 18.43
CA LEU A 193 12.82 -14.57 18.24
C LEU A 193 13.53 -15.02 16.97
N LYS A 194 13.52 -16.32 16.65
CA LYS A 194 14.08 -16.83 15.39
C LYS A 194 13.37 -16.21 14.20
N LEU A 195 12.03 -16.16 14.20
CA LEU A 195 11.25 -15.55 13.13
C LEU A 195 11.64 -14.08 12.91
N LEU A 196 11.71 -13.27 13.97
CA LEU A 196 12.09 -11.86 13.88
C LEU A 196 13.53 -11.68 13.37
N ALA A 197 14.48 -12.42 13.94
CA ALA A 197 15.87 -12.35 13.54
C ALA A 197 16.08 -12.76 12.08
N TYR A 198 15.43 -13.84 11.64
CA TYR A 198 15.53 -14.36 10.28
C TYR A 198 14.85 -13.46 9.27
N HIS A 199 13.68 -12.90 9.62
CA HIS A 199 13.01 -11.89 8.82
C HIS A 199 13.91 -10.67 8.59
N ALA A 200 14.50 -10.11 9.66
CA ALA A 200 15.34 -8.92 9.60
C ALA A 200 16.58 -9.09 8.71
N VAL A 201 17.12 -10.30 8.56
CA VAL A 201 18.29 -10.59 7.71
C VAL A 201 17.95 -11.20 6.35
N GLY A 202 16.65 -11.38 6.05
CA GLY A 202 16.18 -11.98 4.79
C GLY A 202 16.46 -13.49 4.65
N TYR A 203 16.53 -14.22 5.77
CA TYR A 203 16.67 -15.67 5.83
C TYR A 203 15.30 -16.35 6.02
N ILE A 204 15.11 -17.49 5.36
CA ILE A 204 13.87 -18.29 5.41
C ILE A 204 14.25 -19.66 5.93
N SER A 205 13.67 -20.05 7.07
CA SER A 205 13.83 -21.38 7.68
C SER A 205 12.61 -22.24 7.37
N LEU A 206 12.85 -23.49 6.96
CA LEU A 206 11.77 -24.43 6.61
C LEU A 206 11.04 -24.90 7.86
N GLY A 207 9.71 -24.81 7.89
CA GLY A 207 8.88 -25.33 8.97
C GLY A 207 8.75 -24.42 10.21
N LEU A 208 9.51 -23.32 10.27
CA LEU A 208 9.52 -22.44 11.45
C LEU A 208 8.19 -21.69 11.63
N VAL A 209 7.52 -21.32 10.53
CA VAL A 209 6.21 -20.66 10.57
C VAL A 209 5.14 -21.64 11.02
N GLU A 210 5.16 -22.87 10.51
CA GLU A 210 4.25 -23.94 10.90
C GLU A 210 4.41 -24.27 12.38
N GLU A 211 5.64 -24.35 12.88
CA GLU A 211 5.91 -24.53 14.31
C GLU A 211 5.35 -23.38 15.16
N ALA A 212 5.50 -22.13 14.69
CA ALA A 212 4.91 -20.97 15.36
C ALA A 212 3.37 -21.03 15.37
N ARG A 213 2.76 -21.51 14.28
CA ARG A 213 1.30 -21.72 14.18
C ARG A 213 0.79 -22.80 15.12
N ASP A 214 1.52 -23.89 15.27
CA ASP A 214 1.16 -24.95 16.21
C ASP A 214 1.26 -24.47 17.66
N LEU A 215 2.34 -23.73 17.98
CA LEU A 215 2.57 -23.20 19.32
C LEU A 215 1.52 -22.15 19.70
N VAL A 216 1.18 -21.23 18.79
CA VAL A 216 0.23 -20.15 19.09
C VAL A 216 -1.20 -20.65 19.34
N ASN A 217 -1.55 -21.82 18.81
CA ASN A 217 -2.84 -22.47 19.03
C ASN A 217 -2.81 -23.51 20.16
N SER A 218 -1.68 -23.67 20.86
CA SER A 218 -1.53 -24.63 21.94
C SER A 218 -2.32 -24.22 23.19
N PRO A 219 -2.99 -25.14 23.89
CA PRO A 219 -3.69 -24.84 25.15
C PRO A 219 -2.75 -24.43 26.30
N GLU A 220 -1.44 -24.67 26.17
CA GLU A 220 -0.43 -24.36 27.20
C GLU A 220 0.28 -23.01 26.98
N ILE A 221 -0.14 -22.23 25.99
CA ILE A 221 0.48 -20.96 25.64
C ILE A 221 0.30 -19.90 26.74
N THR A 222 1.38 -19.19 27.06
CA THR A 222 1.25 -17.99 27.91
C THR A 222 0.86 -16.75 27.14
N VAL A 223 0.28 -15.76 27.82
CA VAL A 223 -0.08 -14.46 27.21
C VAL A 223 1.15 -13.78 26.59
N LYS A 224 2.33 -13.90 27.20
CA LYS A 224 3.59 -13.39 26.63
C LYS A 224 3.96 -14.09 25.32
N GLU A 225 3.95 -15.43 25.30
CA GLU A 225 4.20 -16.20 24.08
C GLU A 225 3.16 -15.91 23.00
N GLN A 226 1.88 -15.75 23.38
CA GLN A 226 0.80 -15.37 22.48
C GLN A 226 1.09 -14.02 21.82
N ALA A 227 1.40 -12.98 22.59
CA ALA A 227 1.71 -11.66 22.07
C ALA A 227 2.96 -11.68 21.19
N PHE A 228 3.99 -12.43 21.59
CA PHE A 228 5.25 -12.48 20.86
C PHE A 228 5.12 -13.21 19.52
N LEU A 229 4.49 -14.38 19.51
CA LEU A 229 4.25 -15.16 18.29
C LEU A 229 3.28 -14.43 17.36
N THR A 230 2.28 -13.73 17.90
CA THR A 230 1.36 -12.91 17.08
C THR A 230 2.13 -11.82 16.35
N TYR A 231 3.00 -11.08 17.05
CA TYR A 231 3.86 -10.06 16.43
C TYR A 231 4.78 -10.66 15.35
N ALA A 232 5.45 -11.78 15.66
CA ALA A 232 6.38 -12.41 14.74
C ALA A 232 5.68 -12.97 13.48
N LEU A 233 4.51 -13.60 13.64
CA LEU A 233 3.70 -14.10 12.53
C LEU A 233 3.14 -12.95 11.68
N LEU A 234 2.71 -11.85 12.29
CA LEU A 234 2.27 -10.65 11.55
C LEU A 234 3.39 -10.07 10.68
N LEU A 235 4.62 -9.98 11.18
CA LEU A 235 5.74 -9.50 10.37
C LEU A 235 6.10 -10.47 9.24
N TYR A 236 5.96 -11.77 9.46
CA TYR A 236 6.35 -12.79 8.49
C TYR A 236 5.30 -13.02 7.39
N GLU A 237 4.03 -13.11 7.78
CA GLU A 237 2.91 -13.45 6.89
C GLU A 237 2.07 -12.22 6.50
N GLY A 238 2.25 -11.10 7.20
CA GLY A 238 1.40 -9.91 7.08
C GLY A 238 0.02 -10.10 7.73
N LEU A 239 -0.87 -9.14 7.48
CA LEU A 239 -2.26 -9.24 7.90
C LEU A 239 -3.02 -10.22 6.99
N THR A 240 -3.34 -11.38 7.55
CA THR A 240 -4.14 -12.45 6.97
C THR A 240 -5.33 -12.72 7.89
N PHE A 241 -6.32 -13.50 7.44
CA PHE A 241 -7.41 -13.89 8.33
C PHE A 241 -6.94 -14.63 9.58
N GLU A 242 -5.93 -15.49 9.45
CA GLU A 242 -5.39 -16.25 10.57
C GLU A 242 -4.58 -15.37 11.53
N THR A 243 -3.83 -14.37 11.05
CA THR A 243 -3.18 -13.40 11.96
C THR A 243 -4.18 -12.39 12.56
N ALA A 244 -5.27 -12.07 11.86
CA ALA A 244 -6.40 -11.28 12.40
C ALA A 244 -7.13 -12.02 13.55
N LYS A 245 -7.27 -13.35 13.48
CA LYS A 245 -7.75 -14.17 14.61
C LYS A 245 -6.85 -14.06 15.83
N LEU A 246 -5.53 -14.05 15.63
CA LEU A 246 -4.57 -13.89 16.73
C LEU A 246 -4.71 -12.51 17.39
N LEU A 247 -4.88 -11.45 16.60
CA LEU A 247 -5.14 -10.10 17.10
C LEU A 247 -6.46 -10.02 17.88
N ALA A 248 -7.54 -10.58 17.35
CA ALA A 248 -8.82 -10.67 18.04
C ALA A 248 -8.70 -11.45 19.35
N THR A 249 -7.91 -12.54 19.36
CA THR A 249 -7.64 -13.31 20.58
C THR A 249 -6.88 -12.48 21.61
N LEU A 250 -5.87 -11.70 21.19
CA LEU A 250 -5.17 -10.78 22.08
C LEU A 250 -6.12 -9.72 22.65
N GLU A 251 -7.03 -9.18 21.83
CA GLU A 251 -8.02 -8.20 22.29
C GLU A 251 -8.99 -8.82 23.32
N ASP A 252 -9.52 -10.02 23.08
CA ASP A 252 -10.42 -10.73 23.99
C ASP A 252 -9.79 -11.05 25.36
N LEU A 253 -8.46 -11.26 25.39
CA LEU A 253 -7.72 -11.48 26.64
C LEU A 253 -7.77 -10.26 27.58
N LYS A 254 -8.08 -9.06 27.08
CA LYS A 254 -8.33 -7.87 27.90
C LYS A 254 -9.54 -8.04 28.83
N GLU A 255 -10.60 -8.70 28.36
CA GLU A 255 -11.91 -8.71 29.03
C GLU A 255 -12.06 -9.82 30.09
N LYS A 256 -11.29 -10.91 29.98
CA LYS A 256 -11.50 -12.12 30.79
C LYS A 256 -10.81 -12.15 32.16
N ASN A 257 -9.89 -11.22 32.47
CA ASN A 257 -9.08 -11.26 33.70
C ASN A 257 -9.38 -10.07 34.64
N GLU A 258 -10.38 -10.23 35.51
CA GLU A 258 -10.85 -9.22 36.49
C GLU A 258 -9.81 -8.82 37.59
N SER A 259 -8.53 -9.20 37.51
CA SER A 259 -7.52 -8.80 38.51
C SER A 259 -6.14 -8.38 37.99
N LEU A 260 -5.87 -8.45 36.68
CA LEU A 260 -4.54 -8.18 36.10
C LEU A 260 -4.72 -7.62 34.68
N VAL A 261 -5.20 -6.39 34.54
CA VAL A 261 -5.50 -5.82 33.22
C VAL A 261 -4.21 -5.42 32.52
N TYR A 262 -3.98 -6.07 31.38
CA TYR A 262 -2.67 -6.23 30.75
C TYR A 262 -2.19 -5.06 29.89
N TRP A 263 -2.99 -4.04 29.61
CA TRP A 263 -2.52 -2.85 28.87
C TRP A 263 -3.57 -1.74 28.78
N ALA A 264 -4.84 -1.95 29.16
CA ALA A 264 -5.88 -0.92 29.00
C ALA A 264 -6.30 -0.18 30.29
N ASN A 265 -5.66 -0.47 31.42
CA ASN A 265 -5.95 0.15 32.73
C ASN A 265 -4.72 0.86 33.29
N LYS A 266 -4.91 1.79 34.24
CA LYS A 266 -3.80 2.45 34.94
C LYS A 266 -2.91 1.44 35.69
N PRO A 267 -1.57 1.49 35.55
CA PRO A 267 -0.66 0.60 36.28
C PRO A 267 -0.72 0.84 37.80
N GLY A 268 -0.83 -0.24 38.58
CA GLY A 268 -0.79 -0.22 40.05
C GLY A 268 0.62 -0.42 40.64
N GLU A 269 0.78 -0.21 41.95
CA GLU A 269 2.10 -0.30 42.64
C GLU A 269 2.72 -1.72 42.66
N LEU A 270 1.94 -2.78 42.39
CA LEU A 270 2.35 -4.20 42.46
C LEU A 270 2.35 -4.89 41.08
N VAL A 271 2.58 -4.15 39.99
CA VAL A 271 2.63 -4.72 38.64
C VAL A 271 3.89 -5.56 38.44
N GLY A 272 3.72 -6.81 38.01
CA GLY A 272 4.83 -7.74 37.70
C GLY A 272 5.67 -7.25 36.50
N ARG A 273 6.97 -7.58 36.50
CA ARG A 273 7.92 -7.12 35.47
C ARG A 273 7.57 -7.55 34.05
N GLU A 274 6.95 -8.73 33.90
CA GLU A 274 6.57 -9.30 32.60
C GLU A 274 5.41 -8.58 31.91
N VAL A 275 4.63 -7.80 32.68
CA VAL A 275 3.45 -7.11 32.14
C VAL A 275 3.87 -6.11 31.08
N PHE A 276 4.82 -5.22 31.37
CA PHE A 276 5.31 -4.22 30.41
C PHE A 276 5.87 -4.83 29.12
N VAL A 277 6.58 -5.96 29.23
CA VAL A 277 7.10 -6.70 28.05
C VAL A 277 5.96 -7.24 27.21
N THR A 278 4.97 -7.86 27.85
CA THR A 278 3.82 -8.44 27.17
C THR A 278 2.95 -7.37 26.52
N SER A 279 2.71 -6.24 27.20
CA SER A 279 2.00 -5.09 26.67
C SER A 279 2.70 -4.48 25.47
N ALA A 280 4.03 -4.29 25.55
CA ALA A 280 4.80 -3.76 24.43
C ALA A 280 4.72 -4.67 23.20
N LEU A 281 4.79 -6.00 23.37
CA LEU A 281 4.64 -6.97 22.27
C LEU A 281 3.23 -6.98 21.67
N ALA A 282 2.20 -6.87 22.51
CA ALA A 282 0.82 -6.75 22.05
C ALA A 282 0.62 -5.44 21.26
N ILE A 283 1.15 -4.32 21.77
CA ILE A 283 1.12 -3.02 21.06
C ILE A 283 1.86 -3.10 19.74
N LEU A 284 3.03 -3.74 19.69
CA LEU A 284 3.74 -3.97 18.44
C LEU A 284 2.86 -4.72 17.44
N SER A 285 2.17 -5.79 17.88
CA SER A 285 1.22 -6.52 17.03
C SER A 285 0.09 -5.62 16.48
N PHE A 286 -0.53 -4.81 17.33
CA PHE A 286 -1.59 -3.88 16.91
C PHE A 286 -1.04 -2.74 16.04
N ALA A 287 0.15 -2.23 16.34
CA ALA A 287 0.81 -1.17 15.58
C ALA A 287 1.18 -1.60 14.16
N GLU A 288 1.54 -2.87 13.93
CA GLU A 288 1.78 -3.37 12.56
C GLU A 288 0.52 -3.29 11.69
N VAL A 289 -0.68 -3.36 12.28
CA VAL A 289 -1.95 -3.29 11.54
C VAL A 289 -2.56 -1.89 11.54
N SER A 290 -2.43 -1.15 12.64
CA SER A 290 -2.96 0.21 12.79
C SER A 290 -2.02 1.29 12.26
N GLY A 291 -0.71 1.02 12.21
CA GLY A 291 0.37 1.97 11.92
C GLY A 291 1.29 1.56 10.76
N GLY A 292 0.94 0.55 9.98
CA GLY A 292 1.62 0.25 8.70
C GLY A 292 1.50 1.38 7.67
N LEU A 293 0.55 2.31 7.89
CA LEU A 293 0.48 3.62 7.27
C LEU A 293 0.15 4.62 8.37
N MET A 294 1.00 5.62 8.54
CA MET A 294 0.77 6.69 9.49
C MET A 294 -0.61 7.31 9.18
N PRO A 295 -1.53 7.51 10.14
CA PRO A 295 -2.77 8.25 9.93
C PRO A 295 -2.57 9.64 9.32
N GLU A 296 -1.34 10.18 9.39
CA GLU A 296 -0.91 11.42 8.73
C GLU A 296 -0.11 11.21 7.42
N LEU A 297 0.32 10.00 7.08
CA LEU A 297 0.86 9.66 5.75
C LEU A 297 -0.10 8.73 5.01
N GLU A 298 -0.96 9.34 4.20
CA GLU A 298 -1.56 8.68 3.03
C GLU A 298 -0.49 7.88 2.27
N THR A 299 -0.84 6.66 1.81
CA THR A 299 0.04 5.88 0.93
C THR A 299 0.51 6.76 -0.23
N PRO A 300 1.67 6.47 -0.83
CA PRO A 300 2.07 7.14 -2.07
C PRO A 300 0.95 7.19 -3.12
N PHE A 301 0.11 6.15 -3.14
CA PHE A 301 -1.01 6.02 -4.04
C PHE A 301 -2.20 6.91 -3.66
N GLU A 302 -2.68 6.82 -2.42
CA GLU A 302 -3.81 7.62 -1.89
C GLU A 302 -3.48 9.12 -1.93
N ALA A 303 -2.26 9.49 -1.53
CA ALA A 303 -1.81 10.88 -1.55
C ALA A 303 -1.86 11.48 -2.94
N SER A 304 -1.45 10.68 -3.93
CA SER A 304 -1.49 11.09 -5.32
C SER A 304 -2.93 11.22 -5.83
N CYS A 305 -3.83 10.31 -5.44
CA CYS A 305 -5.25 10.39 -5.77
C CYS A 305 -5.88 11.69 -5.25
N SER A 306 -5.75 11.97 -3.94
CA SER A 306 -6.33 13.18 -3.32
C SER A 306 -5.76 14.48 -3.89
N GLU A 307 -4.45 14.52 -4.17
CA GLU A 307 -3.83 15.73 -4.68
C GLU A 307 -4.23 16.04 -6.14
N LEU A 308 -4.39 15.00 -6.98
CA LEU A 308 -4.87 15.17 -8.35
C LEU A 308 -6.28 15.78 -8.42
N GLU A 309 -7.17 15.43 -7.49
CA GLU A 309 -8.49 16.05 -7.36
C GLU A 309 -8.37 17.55 -7.04
N LYS A 310 -7.51 17.92 -6.08
CA LYS A 310 -7.35 19.30 -5.60
C LYS A 310 -6.79 20.27 -6.64
N VAL A 311 -5.95 19.81 -7.55
CA VAL A 311 -5.28 20.66 -8.55
C VAL A 311 -6.08 20.80 -9.86
N GLN A 312 -7.34 20.34 -9.89
CA GLN A 312 -8.24 20.56 -11.02
C GLN A 312 -8.57 22.06 -11.16
N ASN A 313 -8.52 22.57 -12.39
CA ASN A 313 -8.92 23.96 -12.67
C ASN A 313 -10.46 24.10 -12.67
N GLU A 314 -10.93 25.34 -12.48
CA GLU A 314 -12.38 25.65 -12.52
C GLU A 314 -13.05 25.31 -13.86
N ASP A 315 -12.28 25.25 -14.95
CA ASP A 315 -12.78 24.84 -16.26
C ASP A 315 -13.10 23.33 -16.35
N GLY A 316 -12.67 22.56 -15.36
CA GLY A 316 -12.81 21.11 -15.25
C GLY A 316 -11.62 20.33 -15.80
N GLY A 317 -10.68 20.98 -16.50
CA GLY A 317 -9.46 20.33 -16.98
C GLY A 317 -8.32 20.36 -15.97
N TRP A 318 -7.19 19.73 -16.33
CA TRP A 318 -5.96 19.78 -15.55
C TRP A 318 -4.82 20.44 -16.30
N PRO A 319 -4.01 21.26 -15.61
CA PRO A 319 -2.86 21.88 -16.23
C PRO A 319 -1.64 20.95 -16.22
N TYR A 320 -0.63 21.24 -17.04
CA TYR A 320 0.65 20.54 -16.95
C TYR A 320 1.42 20.92 -15.67
N ILE A 321 1.41 22.21 -15.33
CA ILE A 321 1.97 22.78 -14.09
C ILE A 321 0.84 23.49 -13.35
N VAL A 322 0.74 23.28 -12.04
CA VAL A 322 -0.27 23.91 -11.18
C VAL A 322 -0.26 25.44 -11.37
N GLY A 323 -1.44 26.04 -11.55
CA GLY A 323 -1.62 27.48 -11.77
C GLY A 323 -1.59 27.93 -13.23
N PHE A 324 -1.36 27.02 -14.19
CA PHE A 324 -1.48 27.29 -15.62
C PHE A 324 -2.82 26.83 -16.20
N SER A 325 -3.07 27.12 -17.48
CA SER A 325 -4.24 26.64 -18.21
C SER A 325 -4.24 25.11 -18.38
N SER A 326 -5.44 24.54 -18.43
CA SER A 326 -5.67 23.11 -18.65
C SER A 326 -5.13 22.65 -20.01
N THR A 327 -4.61 21.43 -20.06
CA THR A 327 -4.04 20.83 -21.29
C THR A 327 -4.65 19.46 -21.54
N ASP A 328 -4.86 19.12 -22.81
CA ASP A 328 -5.50 17.86 -23.21
C ASP A 328 -4.70 16.62 -22.74
N ARG A 329 -3.37 16.72 -22.74
CA ARG A 329 -2.46 15.66 -22.28
C ARG A 329 -2.52 15.44 -20.77
N ALA A 330 -2.50 16.51 -19.97
CA ALA A 330 -2.61 16.39 -18.52
C ALA A 330 -3.99 15.86 -18.13
N THR A 331 -5.07 16.43 -18.70
CA THR A 331 -6.43 15.94 -18.47
C THR A 331 -6.59 14.45 -18.83
N TYR A 332 -5.98 13.98 -19.93
CA TYR A 332 -5.98 12.55 -20.28
C TYR A 332 -5.35 11.67 -19.20
N TYR A 333 -4.11 11.96 -18.79
CA TYR A 333 -3.42 11.13 -17.80
C TYR A 333 -4.10 11.20 -16.43
N VAL A 334 -4.54 12.38 -16.00
CA VAL A 334 -5.23 12.54 -14.72
C VAL A 334 -6.55 11.77 -14.69
N LEU A 335 -7.37 11.85 -15.73
CA LEU A 335 -8.62 11.08 -15.79
C LEU A 335 -8.36 9.57 -15.76
N LYS A 336 -7.32 9.10 -16.47
CA LYS A 336 -6.92 7.69 -16.43
C LYS A 336 -6.46 7.27 -15.02
N ALA A 337 -5.74 8.15 -14.32
CA ALA A 337 -5.30 7.94 -12.94
C ALA A 337 -6.47 7.94 -11.95
N LEU A 338 -7.34 8.95 -11.98
CA LEU A 338 -8.50 9.05 -11.10
C LEU A 338 -9.49 7.89 -11.30
N LYS A 339 -9.62 7.37 -12.52
CA LYS A 339 -10.39 6.14 -12.77
C LYS A 339 -9.89 4.94 -11.96
N ARG A 340 -8.58 4.88 -11.65
CA ARG A 340 -8.01 3.87 -10.74
C ARG A 340 -8.21 4.26 -9.27
N CYS A 341 -8.25 5.55 -8.95
CA CYS A 341 -8.53 6.00 -7.59
C CYS A 341 -9.96 5.66 -7.16
N TYR A 342 -10.94 6.24 -7.88
CA TYR A 342 -12.36 6.10 -7.60
C TYR A 342 -13.18 6.55 -8.82
N PHE A 343 -14.10 5.70 -9.29
CA PHE A 343 -14.79 5.92 -10.57
C PHE A 343 -15.84 7.05 -10.55
N MET A 344 -16.62 7.23 -9.46
CA MET A 344 -17.67 8.26 -9.42
C MET A 344 -17.22 9.55 -8.72
N ASP A 345 -15.97 9.92 -8.95
CA ASP A 345 -15.44 11.18 -8.49
C ASP A 345 -16.03 12.35 -9.30
N GLU A 346 -16.42 13.44 -8.63
CA GLU A 346 -17.01 14.62 -9.28
C GLU A 346 -16.02 15.31 -10.24
N SER A 347 -14.72 15.28 -9.92
CA SER A 347 -13.67 15.82 -10.79
C SER A 347 -13.57 15.02 -12.09
N ILE A 348 -13.81 13.70 -12.09
CA ILE A 348 -13.88 12.90 -13.33
C ILE A 348 -15.00 13.42 -14.23
N GLU A 349 -16.20 13.67 -13.70
CA GLU A 349 -17.34 14.17 -14.49
C GLU A 349 -17.01 15.54 -15.13
N LYS A 350 -16.45 16.47 -14.34
CA LYS A 350 -16.02 17.79 -14.82
C LYS A 350 -14.97 17.67 -15.92
N GLY A 351 -13.99 16.79 -15.75
CA GLY A 351 -12.94 16.52 -16.72
C GLY A 351 -13.46 15.94 -18.02
N LEU A 352 -14.37 14.97 -17.95
CA LEU A 352 -15.03 14.41 -19.13
C LEU A 352 -15.87 15.46 -19.85
N GLY A 353 -16.53 16.36 -19.10
CA GLY A 353 -17.23 17.52 -19.64
C GLY A 353 -16.31 18.49 -20.38
N TRP A 354 -15.11 18.75 -19.84
CA TRP A 354 -14.08 19.57 -20.49
C TRP A 354 -13.58 18.93 -21.79
N VAL A 355 -13.30 17.62 -21.79
CA VAL A 355 -12.85 16.88 -22.98
C VAL A 355 -13.89 16.89 -24.09
N LYS A 356 -15.16 16.65 -23.77
CA LYS A 356 -16.27 16.62 -24.75
C LYS A 356 -16.44 17.95 -25.48
N LYS A 357 -16.18 19.09 -24.83
CA LYS A 357 -16.27 20.41 -25.46
C LYS A 357 -15.17 20.68 -26.49
N ARG A 358 -14.03 19.99 -26.39
CA ARG A 358 -12.80 20.29 -27.15
C ARG A 358 -12.50 19.32 -28.28
N ILE A 359 -13.05 18.11 -28.24
CA ILE A 359 -12.71 17.08 -29.24
C ILE A 359 -13.02 17.53 -30.67
N ASP A 360 -14.16 18.17 -30.90
CA ASP A 360 -14.53 18.66 -32.24
C ASP A 360 -13.66 19.85 -32.67
N GLU A 361 -13.34 20.78 -31.77
CA GLU A 361 -12.42 21.90 -32.04
C GLU A 361 -11.00 21.39 -32.40
N ASN A 362 -10.47 20.44 -31.63
CA ASN A 362 -9.16 19.84 -31.89
C ASN A 362 -9.14 18.99 -33.17
N MET A 363 -10.29 18.38 -33.51
CA MET A 363 -10.48 17.67 -34.78
C MET A 363 -10.48 18.64 -35.97
N GLU A 364 -11.13 19.80 -35.83
CA GLU A 364 -11.13 20.87 -36.84
C GLU A 364 -9.71 21.39 -37.09
N ILE A 365 -8.92 21.64 -36.04
CA ILE A 365 -7.50 22.03 -36.16
C ILE A 365 -6.69 20.99 -36.93
N SER A 366 -6.90 19.69 -36.65
CA SER A 366 -6.24 18.62 -37.41
C SER A 366 -6.63 18.65 -38.89
N SER A 367 -7.91 18.91 -39.17
CA SER A 367 -8.44 19.03 -40.53
C SER A 367 -7.85 20.22 -41.29
N GLU A 368 -7.75 21.39 -40.65
CA GLU A 368 -7.20 22.60 -41.25
C GLU A 368 -5.72 22.46 -41.60
N ARG A 369 -4.95 21.77 -40.74
CA ARG A 369 -3.52 21.55 -40.94
C ARG A 369 -3.21 20.37 -41.87
N GLY A 370 -4.15 19.45 -42.04
CA GLY A 370 -3.91 18.20 -42.78
C GLY A 370 -2.83 17.33 -42.12
N GLU A 371 -2.76 17.39 -40.78
CA GLU A 371 -1.84 16.61 -39.94
C GLU A 371 -2.55 16.23 -38.64
N LEU A 372 -2.00 15.25 -37.91
CA LEU A 372 -2.56 14.86 -36.62
C LEU A 372 -2.19 15.90 -35.57
N TYR A 373 -3.20 16.48 -34.91
CA TYR A 373 -2.99 17.33 -33.76
C TYR A 373 -3.01 16.48 -32.47
N PRO A 374 -1.90 16.35 -31.71
CA PRO A 374 -1.87 15.43 -30.56
C PRO A 374 -2.98 15.64 -29.52
N PRO A 375 -3.43 16.87 -29.19
CA PRO A 375 -4.58 17.10 -28.32
C PRO A 375 -5.87 16.39 -28.74
N TYR A 376 -6.15 16.30 -30.05
CA TYR A 376 -7.30 15.55 -30.56
C TYR A 376 -7.20 14.06 -30.20
N ILE A 377 -6.00 13.48 -30.32
CA ILE A 377 -5.75 12.07 -29.99
C ILE A 377 -5.92 11.84 -28.49
N TYR A 378 -5.38 12.70 -27.63
CA TYR A 378 -5.57 12.58 -26.18
C TYR A 378 -7.05 12.68 -25.79
N ASN A 379 -7.83 13.60 -26.37
CA ASN A 379 -9.27 13.68 -26.11
C ASN A 379 -9.99 12.39 -26.54
N LEU A 380 -9.70 11.89 -27.74
CA LEU A 380 -10.32 10.67 -28.25
C LEU A 380 -9.97 9.46 -27.39
N LEU A 381 -8.71 9.29 -27.00
CA LEU A 381 -8.26 8.23 -26.10
C LEU A 381 -8.95 8.32 -24.74
N THR A 382 -9.15 9.53 -24.18
CA THR A 382 -9.94 9.70 -22.97
C THR A 382 -11.37 9.20 -23.16
N LEU A 383 -12.07 9.63 -24.22
CA LEU A 383 -13.48 9.22 -24.41
C LEU A 383 -13.61 7.71 -24.62
N LEU A 384 -12.64 7.08 -25.30
CA LEU A 384 -12.58 5.63 -25.47
C LEU A 384 -12.34 4.91 -24.14
N GLU A 385 -11.41 5.40 -23.32
CA GLU A 385 -11.11 4.85 -21.98
C GLU A 385 -12.35 4.80 -21.07
N PHE A 386 -13.27 5.76 -21.22
CA PHE A 386 -14.52 5.84 -20.45
C PHE A 386 -15.74 5.27 -21.19
N ASN A 387 -15.55 4.57 -22.31
CA ASN A 387 -16.62 3.99 -23.13
C ASN A 387 -17.69 5.02 -23.57
N LEU A 388 -17.26 6.25 -23.87
CA LEU A 388 -18.14 7.37 -24.25
C LEU A 388 -18.23 7.60 -25.76
N VAL A 389 -17.68 6.70 -26.58
CA VAL A 389 -17.69 6.78 -28.05
C VAL A 389 -18.52 5.63 -28.60
N ASN A 390 -19.60 5.96 -29.32
CA ASN A 390 -20.47 4.96 -29.95
C ASN A 390 -19.92 4.47 -31.30
N GLU A 391 -20.50 3.41 -31.87
CA GLU A 391 -20.05 2.81 -33.14
C GLU A 391 -20.02 3.78 -34.33
N SER A 392 -21.00 4.69 -34.43
CA SER A 392 -21.03 5.69 -35.50
C SER A 392 -19.90 6.71 -35.36
N GLU A 393 -19.62 7.14 -34.13
CA GLU A 393 -18.51 8.03 -33.83
C GLU A 393 -17.17 7.32 -34.07
N ARG A 394 -17.04 6.05 -33.66
CA ARG A 394 -15.86 5.22 -33.95
C ARG A 394 -15.55 5.22 -35.45
N ALA A 395 -16.54 4.93 -36.29
CA ALA A 395 -16.38 4.95 -37.74
C ALA A 395 -15.96 6.34 -38.27
N LYS A 396 -16.53 7.43 -37.76
CA LYS A 396 -16.15 8.82 -38.09
C LYS A 396 -14.67 9.08 -37.76
N HIS A 397 -14.24 8.73 -36.55
CA HIS A 397 -12.85 8.95 -36.09
C HIS A 397 -11.84 8.09 -36.87
N ILE A 398 -12.17 6.82 -37.16
CA ILE A 398 -11.33 5.95 -38.00
C ILE A 398 -11.15 6.57 -39.39
N ALA A 399 -12.24 6.95 -40.05
CA ALA A 399 -12.20 7.53 -41.38
C ALA A 399 -11.40 8.84 -41.39
N PHE A 400 -11.57 9.68 -40.37
CA PHE A 400 -10.86 10.94 -40.24
C PHE A 400 -9.34 10.75 -40.07
N ILE A 401 -8.91 9.92 -39.12
CA ILE A 401 -7.47 9.68 -38.89
C ILE A 401 -6.83 9.12 -40.17
N LYS A 402 -7.50 8.17 -40.84
CA LYS A 402 -7.02 7.63 -42.12
C LYS A 402 -6.97 8.68 -43.24
N SER A 403 -7.85 9.68 -43.23
CA SER A 403 -7.84 10.76 -44.22
C SER A 403 -6.61 11.66 -44.12
N LEU A 404 -5.98 11.73 -42.94
CA LEU A 404 -4.78 12.54 -42.68
C LEU A 404 -3.45 11.85 -43.06
N LYS A 405 -3.51 10.61 -43.60
CA LYS A 405 -2.32 9.88 -44.03
C LYS A 405 -1.58 10.66 -45.13
N LYS A 406 -0.26 10.76 -44.99
CA LYS A 406 0.64 11.31 -46.00
C LYS A 406 1.26 10.16 -46.80
N GLU A 407 1.37 10.38 -48.11
CA GLU A 407 2.00 9.42 -49.05
C GLU A 407 1.37 8.01 -49.09
N ASN A 408 0.16 7.83 -48.52
CA ASN A 408 -0.49 6.52 -48.31
C ASN A 408 0.35 5.50 -47.52
N VAL A 409 1.30 5.98 -46.71
CA VAL A 409 2.22 5.14 -45.92
C VAL A 409 2.04 5.39 -44.42
N ALA A 410 2.18 6.64 -43.97
CA ALA A 410 2.25 6.97 -42.55
C ALA A 410 1.70 8.39 -42.27
N TRP A 411 1.89 8.88 -41.05
CA TRP A 411 1.46 10.21 -40.62
C TRP A 411 2.68 11.08 -40.29
N GLY A 412 2.45 12.39 -40.23
CA GLY A 412 3.50 13.34 -39.92
C GLY A 412 2.99 14.77 -40.07
N ASP A 413 3.93 15.69 -40.18
CA ASP A 413 3.69 17.13 -40.06
C ASP A 413 4.28 17.88 -41.27
N VAL A 414 4.60 19.16 -41.08
CA VAL A 414 5.26 20.01 -42.07
C VAL A 414 6.68 19.57 -42.45
N LEU A 415 7.34 18.73 -41.63
CA LEU A 415 8.67 18.19 -41.88
C LEU A 415 8.65 16.84 -42.65
N GLY A 416 7.46 16.30 -42.91
CA GLY A 416 7.25 15.03 -43.60
C GLY A 416 6.68 13.95 -42.67
N LEU A 417 6.84 12.68 -43.03
CA LEU A 417 6.44 11.56 -42.18
C LEU A 417 7.23 11.57 -40.87
N GLN A 418 6.54 11.47 -39.73
CA GLN A 418 7.15 11.50 -38.39
C GLN A 418 6.85 10.21 -37.61
N PRO A 419 7.86 9.64 -36.91
CA PRO A 419 7.66 8.49 -36.04
C PRO A 419 6.62 8.73 -34.95
N TYR A 420 6.67 9.90 -34.30
CA TYR A 420 5.77 10.25 -33.20
C TYR A 420 4.30 10.32 -33.65
N ASP A 421 4.01 11.07 -34.73
CA ASP A 421 2.64 11.19 -35.24
C ASP A 421 2.10 9.86 -35.77
N THR A 422 2.96 9.05 -36.39
CA THR A 422 2.61 7.71 -36.86
C THR A 422 2.29 6.78 -35.69
N ALA A 423 3.05 6.83 -34.60
CA ALA A 423 2.79 6.08 -33.39
C ALA A 423 1.44 6.48 -32.75
N LEU A 424 1.16 7.79 -32.65
CA LEU A 424 -0.14 8.29 -32.16
C LEU A 424 -1.31 7.81 -33.04
N ALA A 425 -1.14 7.82 -34.36
CA ALA A 425 -2.15 7.33 -35.29
C ALA A 425 -2.46 5.83 -35.07
N ILE A 426 -1.41 5.01 -34.95
CA ILE A 426 -1.53 3.57 -34.68
C ILE A 426 -2.26 3.36 -33.35
N LYS A 427 -1.82 4.03 -32.26
CA LYS A 427 -2.47 3.93 -30.94
C LYS A 427 -3.95 4.27 -31.00
N ALA A 428 -4.31 5.37 -31.68
CA ALA A 428 -5.70 5.77 -31.82
C ALA A 428 -6.53 4.78 -32.65
N LEU A 429 -6.00 4.30 -33.78
CA LEU A 429 -6.71 3.32 -34.62
C LEU A 429 -6.92 1.99 -33.89
N LEU A 430 -5.91 1.49 -33.18
CA LEU A 430 -6.04 0.28 -32.36
C LEU A 430 -7.06 0.49 -31.24
N ALA A 431 -7.02 1.62 -30.53
CA ALA A 431 -8.00 1.95 -29.47
C ALA A 431 -9.44 2.09 -30.01
N LEU A 432 -9.59 2.51 -31.27
CA LEU A 432 -10.89 2.55 -31.95
C LEU A 432 -11.43 1.17 -32.35
N GLY A 433 -10.60 0.12 -32.26
CA GLY A 433 -10.94 -1.26 -32.61
C GLY A 433 -10.55 -1.67 -34.03
N VAL A 434 -9.69 -0.90 -34.71
CA VAL A 434 -9.15 -1.30 -36.02
C VAL A 434 -8.24 -2.51 -35.84
N SER A 435 -8.44 -3.53 -36.67
CA SER A 435 -7.66 -4.77 -36.62
C SER A 435 -6.15 -4.49 -36.80
N PRO A 436 -5.26 -5.13 -36.02
CA PRO A 436 -3.81 -5.11 -36.24
C PRO A 436 -3.37 -5.53 -37.66
N GLN A 437 -4.23 -6.24 -38.39
CA GLN A 437 -3.99 -6.68 -39.77
C GLN A 437 -4.49 -5.68 -40.83
N ASP A 438 -5.02 -4.53 -40.41
CA ASP A 438 -5.41 -3.46 -41.33
C ASP A 438 -4.20 -2.99 -42.16
N GLY A 439 -4.39 -2.85 -43.47
CA GLY A 439 -3.30 -2.54 -44.40
C GLY A 439 -2.60 -1.21 -44.13
N ASP A 440 -3.27 -0.25 -43.49
CA ASP A 440 -2.63 1.02 -43.12
C ASP A 440 -1.75 0.86 -41.89
N ILE A 441 -2.18 0.06 -40.90
CA ILE A 441 -1.40 -0.24 -39.69
C ILE A 441 -0.16 -1.05 -40.06
N ILE A 442 -0.29 -2.06 -40.93
CA ILE A 442 0.84 -2.87 -41.39
C ILE A 442 1.90 -1.99 -42.07
N LYS A 443 1.50 -1.13 -42.99
CA LYS A 443 2.43 -0.22 -43.70
C LYS A 443 3.13 0.75 -42.75
N ALA A 444 2.38 1.32 -41.81
CA ALA A 444 2.92 2.24 -40.82
C ALA A 444 3.93 1.54 -39.89
N LYS A 445 3.62 0.31 -39.46
CA LYS A 445 4.52 -0.56 -38.70
C LYS A 445 5.80 -0.85 -39.47
N GLU A 446 5.69 -1.33 -40.72
CA GLU A 446 6.84 -1.63 -41.57
C GLU A 446 7.71 -0.40 -41.81
N TRP A 447 7.09 0.77 -41.99
CA TRP A 447 7.80 2.03 -42.10
C TRP A 447 8.58 2.37 -40.83
N LEU A 448 7.98 2.25 -39.64
CA LEU A 448 8.67 2.49 -38.36
C LEU A 448 9.86 1.54 -38.16
N LEU A 449 9.70 0.24 -38.47
CA LEU A 449 10.76 -0.77 -38.36
C LEU A 449 11.88 -0.61 -39.38
N SER A 450 11.64 0.09 -40.49
CA SER A 450 12.64 0.33 -41.55
C SER A 450 13.74 1.32 -41.16
N PHE A 451 13.60 1.99 -40.01
CA PHE A 451 14.54 3.03 -39.58
C PHE A 451 15.96 2.48 -39.40
N PRO A 452 16.99 3.19 -39.93
CA PRO A 452 18.38 2.76 -39.80
C PRO A 452 18.95 3.06 -38.40
N THR A 453 18.27 3.89 -37.61
CA THR A 453 18.66 4.27 -36.25
C THR A 453 18.24 3.22 -35.23
N GLU A 454 18.91 3.22 -34.07
CA GLU A 454 18.62 2.31 -32.96
C GLU A 454 17.51 2.84 -32.05
N GLY A 455 17.17 4.13 -32.08
CA GLY A 455 15.91 4.66 -31.54
C GLY A 455 15.22 5.56 -32.57
N TRP A 456 14.09 6.15 -32.21
CA TRP A 456 13.38 7.11 -33.07
C TRP A 456 13.52 8.54 -32.57
N GLY A 457 13.51 9.48 -33.51
CA GLY A 457 13.56 10.92 -33.29
C GLY A 457 12.99 11.65 -34.49
N THR A 458 13.16 12.96 -34.54
CA THR A 458 12.64 13.79 -35.64
C THR A 458 13.26 13.39 -36.98
N VAL A 459 12.42 13.35 -38.03
CA VAL A 459 12.87 13.11 -39.41
C VAL A 459 12.56 14.31 -40.26
N ILE A 460 13.50 14.75 -41.09
CA ILE A 460 13.23 15.72 -42.14
C ILE A 460 13.28 14.99 -43.47
N THR A 461 12.13 14.93 -44.14
CA THR A 461 12.01 14.36 -45.49
C THR A 461 11.77 15.47 -46.48
N THR A 462 12.69 15.61 -47.45
CA THR A 462 12.54 16.51 -48.58
C THR A 462 12.54 15.70 -49.87
N LYS A 463 12.15 16.32 -51.00
CA LYS A 463 12.27 15.69 -52.33
C LYS A 463 13.68 15.25 -52.73
N TYR A 464 14.72 15.68 -52.00
CA TYR A 464 16.13 15.43 -52.35
C TYR A 464 16.86 14.53 -51.37
N TYR A 465 16.45 14.53 -50.09
CA TYR A 465 17.10 13.75 -49.05
C TYR A 465 16.17 13.52 -47.86
N THR A 466 16.42 12.44 -47.14
CA THR A 466 15.87 12.15 -45.82
C THR A 466 17.00 12.26 -44.80
N ARG A 467 16.78 13.03 -43.73
CA ARG A 467 17.73 13.18 -42.62
C ARG A 467 17.07 12.71 -41.32
N PHE A 468 17.76 11.81 -40.63
CA PHE A 468 17.39 11.34 -39.29
C PHE A 468 18.16 12.16 -38.25
N PHE A 469 17.44 12.77 -37.31
CA PHE A 469 18.07 13.40 -36.13
C PHE A 469 18.39 12.34 -35.07
N PRO A 470 19.22 12.68 -34.07
CA PRO A 470 19.47 11.79 -32.94
C PRO A 470 18.17 11.28 -32.33
N SER A 471 18.18 10.01 -31.95
CA SER A 471 17.05 9.35 -31.31
C SER A 471 16.76 9.97 -29.95
N GLU A 472 15.47 10.07 -29.62
CA GLU A 472 14.97 10.65 -28.38
C GLU A 472 14.20 9.60 -27.59
N VAL A 473 14.36 9.58 -26.27
CA VAL A 473 13.70 8.60 -25.41
C VAL A 473 12.18 8.76 -25.47
N SER A 474 11.66 9.98 -25.46
CA SER A 474 10.21 10.23 -25.54
C SER A 474 9.57 9.66 -26.82
N THR A 475 10.17 9.91 -27.98
CA THR A 475 9.67 9.41 -29.27
C THR A 475 9.84 7.90 -29.38
N THR A 476 10.96 7.36 -28.90
CA THR A 476 11.23 5.91 -28.91
C THR A 476 10.23 5.16 -28.05
N ILE A 477 9.92 5.67 -26.85
CA ILE A 477 8.88 5.11 -25.97
C ILE A 477 7.52 5.16 -26.67
N GLU A 478 7.13 6.29 -27.26
CA GLU A 478 5.82 6.42 -27.94
C GLU A 478 5.69 5.40 -29.08
N VAL A 479 6.74 5.22 -29.88
CA VAL A 479 6.78 4.22 -30.97
C VAL A 479 6.70 2.80 -30.42
N LEU A 480 7.49 2.47 -29.40
CA LEU A 480 7.47 1.12 -28.80
C LEU A 480 6.12 0.80 -28.16
N GLU A 481 5.49 1.76 -27.46
CA GLU A 481 4.13 1.60 -26.93
C GLU A 481 3.09 1.35 -28.03
N ALA A 482 3.21 2.02 -29.19
CA ALA A 482 2.31 1.81 -30.32
C ALA A 482 2.53 0.47 -31.02
N LEU A 483 3.78 -0.02 -31.03
CA LEU A 483 4.17 -1.26 -31.69
C LEU A 483 4.02 -2.51 -30.81
N GLU A 484 3.94 -2.36 -29.49
CA GLU A 484 3.80 -3.46 -28.52
C GLU A 484 2.82 -4.57 -28.97
N PRO A 485 1.57 -4.27 -29.39
CA PRO A 485 0.64 -5.32 -29.79
C PRO A 485 0.87 -5.84 -31.22
N LEU A 486 1.85 -5.31 -31.96
CA LEU A 486 2.06 -5.53 -33.39
C LEU A 486 3.37 -6.26 -33.73
N VAL A 487 4.28 -6.38 -32.77
CA VAL A 487 5.65 -6.88 -32.97
C VAL A 487 6.05 -7.88 -31.90
N THR A 488 7.00 -8.73 -32.24
CA THR A 488 7.72 -9.58 -31.30
C THR A 488 8.91 -8.82 -30.70
N ARG A 489 9.36 -9.24 -29.51
CA ARG A 489 10.57 -8.70 -28.87
C ARG A 489 11.78 -8.70 -29.82
N GLN A 490 11.92 -9.72 -30.66
CA GLN A 490 13.04 -9.86 -31.59
C GLN A 490 13.03 -8.78 -32.68
N GLU A 491 11.87 -8.39 -33.18
CA GLU A 491 11.74 -7.34 -34.21
C GLU A 491 12.20 -5.97 -33.71
N VAL A 492 12.11 -5.71 -32.41
CA VAL A 492 12.47 -4.42 -31.78
C VAL A 492 13.68 -4.51 -30.86
N GLU A 493 14.42 -5.62 -30.85
CA GLU A 493 15.51 -5.87 -29.90
C GLU A 493 16.57 -4.76 -29.92
N LYS A 494 16.97 -4.29 -31.11
CA LYS A 494 17.92 -3.17 -31.25
C LYS A 494 17.43 -1.89 -30.56
N HIS A 495 16.11 -1.66 -30.59
CA HIS A 495 15.48 -0.48 -30.02
C HIS A 495 15.32 -0.57 -28.50
N LEU A 496 15.05 -1.78 -27.99
CA LEU A 496 15.04 -2.05 -26.56
C LEU A 496 16.44 -1.89 -25.97
N ASN A 497 17.48 -2.40 -26.65
CA ASN A 497 18.87 -2.25 -26.22
C ASN A 497 19.29 -0.78 -26.17
N TRP A 498 18.95 0.00 -27.21
CA TRP A 498 19.21 1.44 -27.21
C TRP A 498 18.52 2.15 -26.04
N LEU A 499 17.25 1.82 -25.75
CA LEU A 499 16.51 2.39 -24.61
C LEU A 499 17.18 2.03 -23.28
N LEU A 500 17.67 0.81 -23.10
CA LEU A 500 18.41 0.40 -21.90
C LEU A 500 19.71 1.21 -21.73
N GLU A 501 20.43 1.48 -22.81
CA GLU A 501 21.65 2.30 -22.78
C GLU A 501 21.38 3.76 -22.37
N GLN A 502 20.15 4.25 -22.58
CA GLN A 502 19.73 5.59 -22.16
C GLN A 502 19.46 5.70 -20.65
N ARG A 503 19.40 4.58 -19.92
CA ARG A 503 19.24 4.59 -18.47
C ARG A 503 20.45 5.23 -17.81
N THR A 504 20.22 6.15 -16.88
CA THR A 504 21.27 6.82 -16.09
C THR A 504 21.72 5.97 -14.90
N GLU A 505 22.84 6.33 -14.28
CA GLU A 505 23.39 5.61 -13.10
C GLU A 505 22.45 5.67 -11.89
N ASP A 506 21.70 6.75 -11.74
CA ASP A 506 20.68 6.88 -10.69
C ASP A 506 19.42 6.05 -10.99
N GLY A 507 19.32 5.44 -12.18
CA GLY A 507 18.29 4.48 -12.54
C GLY A 507 17.09 5.03 -13.32
N GLY A 508 17.08 6.33 -13.62
CA GLY A 508 16.01 6.99 -14.39
C GLY A 508 16.30 7.13 -15.89
N TRP A 509 15.34 7.72 -16.62
CA TRP A 509 15.46 8.03 -18.05
C TRP A 509 15.26 9.52 -18.33
N PRO A 510 16.27 10.20 -18.91
CA PRO A 510 16.13 11.54 -19.51
C PRO A 510 15.64 11.44 -20.97
N ASN A 511 15.20 12.55 -21.58
CA ASN A 511 14.86 12.55 -23.02
C ASN A 511 16.09 12.27 -23.90
N ILE A 512 17.24 12.79 -23.48
CA ILE A 512 18.55 12.61 -24.10
C ILE A 512 19.54 12.40 -22.95
N LYS A 513 20.21 11.24 -22.89
CA LYS A 513 21.17 10.93 -21.82
C LYS A 513 22.38 11.86 -21.89
N GLU A 514 23.05 11.85 -23.03
CA GLU A 514 24.23 12.66 -23.29
C GLU A 514 24.19 13.15 -24.74
N SER A 515 24.65 14.38 -24.96
CA SER A 515 24.83 14.96 -26.29
C SER A 515 26.26 15.45 -26.43
N TYR A 516 26.92 15.04 -27.51
CA TYR A 516 28.30 15.40 -27.82
C TYR A 516 28.38 16.19 -29.12
N ILE A 517 29.19 17.27 -29.13
CA ILE A 517 29.54 18.00 -30.35
C ILE A 517 31.05 17.93 -30.54
N VAL A 518 31.50 17.30 -31.63
CA VAL A 518 32.93 17.12 -31.97
C VAL A 518 33.70 16.46 -30.80
N GLY A 519 33.11 15.44 -30.17
CA GLY A 519 33.70 14.71 -29.05
C GLY A 519 33.66 15.41 -27.69
N VAL A 520 33.07 16.61 -27.60
CA VAL A 520 32.89 17.34 -26.34
C VAL A 520 31.47 17.12 -25.82
N LEU A 521 31.33 16.70 -24.55
CA LEU A 521 30.03 16.59 -23.88
C LEU A 521 29.43 17.99 -23.73
N MET A 522 28.28 18.20 -24.37
CA MET A 522 27.57 19.49 -24.39
C MET A 522 26.41 19.52 -23.41
N TYR A 523 25.74 18.39 -23.23
CA TYR A 523 24.54 18.30 -22.40
C TYR A 523 24.44 16.89 -21.81
N GLN A 524 24.11 16.84 -20.53
CA GLN A 524 23.74 15.61 -19.83
C GLN A 524 22.31 15.79 -19.31
N GLY A 525 21.40 14.95 -19.79
CA GLY A 525 19.99 15.06 -19.44
C GLY A 525 19.70 14.63 -18.02
N GLN A 526 18.71 15.28 -17.41
CA GLN A 526 18.17 14.87 -16.11
C GLN A 526 16.97 13.95 -16.33
N PRO A 527 16.91 12.80 -15.64
CA PRO A 527 15.74 11.93 -15.70
C PRO A 527 14.44 12.63 -15.29
N SER A 528 13.35 12.32 -15.98
CA SER A 528 12.00 12.75 -15.57
C SER A 528 11.19 11.56 -15.06
N VAL A 529 10.18 11.85 -14.23
CA VAL A 529 9.27 10.82 -13.71
C VAL A 529 8.48 10.20 -14.85
N GLU A 530 7.91 11.03 -15.75
CA GLU A 530 7.19 10.57 -16.94
C GLU A 530 8.00 9.54 -17.74
N LEU A 531 9.22 9.89 -18.17
CA LEU A 531 9.99 9.03 -19.06
C LEU A 531 10.49 7.79 -18.33
N THR A 532 10.81 7.89 -17.05
CA THR A 532 11.27 6.74 -16.24
C THR A 532 10.15 5.72 -16.07
N ILE A 533 8.93 6.15 -15.75
CA ILE A 533 7.76 5.26 -15.62
C ILE A 533 7.44 4.62 -16.97
N ARG A 534 7.28 5.42 -18.03
CA ARG A 534 6.90 4.90 -19.34
C ARG A 534 7.97 3.99 -19.95
N ALA A 535 9.26 4.30 -19.76
CA ALA A 535 10.35 3.40 -20.16
C ALA A 535 10.27 2.07 -19.41
N THR A 536 10.00 2.11 -18.10
CA THR A 536 9.85 0.90 -17.28
C THR A 536 8.66 0.05 -17.74
N GLU A 537 7.51 0.67 -17.99
CA GLU A 537 6.30 -0.02 -18.44
C GLU A 537 6.48 -0.67 -19.83
N VAL A 538 7.07 0.05 -20.79
CA VAL A 538 7.31 -0.51 -22.13
C VAL A 538 8.36 -1.61 -22.11
N LEU A 539 9.44 -1.48 -21.32
CA LEU A 539 10.43 -2.54 -21.14
C LEU A 539 9.80 -3.79 -20.49
N TYR A 540 8.93 -3.59 -19.50
CA TYR A 540 8.20 -4.68 -18.85
C TYR A 540 7.30 -5.43 -19.82
N ALA A 541 6.60 -4.73 -20.73
CA ALA A 541 5.79 -5.35 -21.77
C ALA A 541 6.61 -6.27 -22.71
N PHE A 542 7.91 -5.99 -22.89
CA PHE A 542 8.84 -6.84 -23.63
C PHE A 542 9.65 -7.82 -22.75
N GLY A 543 9.26 -8.02 -21.48
CA GLY A 543 9.85 -8.99 -20.57
C GLY A 543 11.19 -8.54 -19.97
N ILE A 544 11.37 -7.24 -19.72
CA ILE A 544 12.52 -6.66 -19.02
C ILE A 544 11.98 -5.88 -17.81
N ASP A 545 12.07 -6.47 -16.61
CA ASP A 545 11.44 -5.91 -15.39
C ASP A 545 12.40 -5.00 -14.61
N TYR A 546 12.01 -3.73 -14.47
CA TYR A 546 12.66 -2.73 -13.60
C TYR A 546 11.67 -2.13 -12.59
N ARG A 547 10.52 -2.78 -12.37
CA ARG A 547 9.41 -2.12 -11.68
C ARG A 547 9.74 -1.78 -10.23
N GLN A 548 10.40 -2.68 -9.53
CA GLN A 548 10.78 -2.48 -8.13
C GLN A 548 11.88 -1.42 -7.97
N GLU A 549 12.84 -1.36 -8.90
CA GLU A 549 13.89 -0.35 -8.95
C GLU A 549 13.29 1.03 -9.21
N THR A 550 12.39 1.14 -10.19
CA THR A 550 11.71 2.39 -10.52
C THR A 550 10.81 2.84 -9.37
N LEU A 551 10.13 1.92 -8.66
CA LEU A 551 9.38 2.25 -7.45
C LEU A 551 10.28 2.89 -6.39
N LYS A 552 11.43 2.27 -6.08
CA LYS A 552 12.40 2.82 -5.12
C LYS A 552 12.96 4.16 -5.56
N TRP A 553 13.20 4.35 -6.86
CA TRP A 553 13.68 5.62 -7.42
C TRP A 553 12.63 6.74 -7.34
N LEU A 554 11.35 6.38 -7.48
CA LEU A 554 10.22 7.32 -7.49
C LEU A 554 9.85 7.83 -6.10
N LEU A 555 9.86 6.98 -5.07
CA LEU A 555 9.49 7.33 -3.68
C LEU A 555 10.13 8.63 -3.13
N PRO A 556 11.44 8.92 -3.34
CA PRO A 556 12.05 10.17 -2.88
C PRO A 556 11.72 11.41 -3.75
N LYS A 557 10.96 11.27 -4.85
CA LYS A 557 10.64 12.37 -5.78
C LYS A 557 9.31 13.08 -5.46
N ARG A 558 8.72 12.81 -4.30
CA ARG A 558 7.50 13.48 -3.81
C ARG A 558 7.81 14.92 -3.40
N ARG A 559 7.01 15.89 -3.85
CA ARG A 559 7.06 17.31 -3.46
C ARG A 559 5.64 17.87 -3.37
N ASN A 560 5.26 18.42 -2.22
CA ASN A 560 3.92 18.96 -1.98
C ASN A 560 2.80 17.98 -2.39
N ASN A 561 2.93 16.71 -1.99
CA ASN A 561 2.02 15.60 -2.34
C ASN A 561 1.90 15.21 -3.82
N LEU A 562 2.50 15.97 -4.73
CA LEU A 562 2.69 15.59 -6.13
C LEU A 562 4.00 14.83 -6.33
N TRP A 563 4.03 13.97 -7.35
CA TRP A 563 5.21 13.24 -7.79
C TRP A 563 5.85 13.93 -8.98
N GLY A 564 7.17 14.09 -8.92
CA GLY A 564 7.94 14.70 -10.00
C GLY A 564 7.77 16.22 -10.07
N SER A 565 7.60 16.74 -11.28
CA SER A 565 7.64 18.18 -11.58
C SER A 565 6.38 18.70 -12.27
N SER A 566 5.46 17.82 -12.62
CA SER A 566 4.24 18.13 -13.36
C SER A 566 3.05 17.31 -12.84
N VAL A 567 1.84 17.75 -13.18
CA VAL A 567 0.62 16.98 -12.90
C VAL A 567 0.61 15.67 -13.68
N VAL A 568 1.23 15.64 -14.87
CA VAL A 568 1.41 14.42 -15.68
C VAL A 568 2.30 13.40 -14.96
N ASP A 569 3.42 13.84 -14.38
CA ASP A 569 4.29 12.98 -13.59
C ASP A 569 3.52 12.33 -12.42
N SER A 570 2.66 13.10 -11.76
CA SER A 570 1.83 12.62 -10.64
C SER A 570 0.77 11.63 -11.10
N ALA A 571 0.09 11.91 -12.20
CA ALA A 571 -0.89 11.00 -12.77
C ALA A 571 -0.26 9.66 -13.21
N LEU A 572 0.93 9.71 -13.83
CA LEU A 572 1.68 8.51 -14.19
C LEU A 572 2.16 7.76 -12.96
N ALA A 573 2.62 8.46 -11.91
CA ALA A 573 2.97 7.83 -10.64
C ALA A 573 1.76 7.12 -10.00
N THR A 574 0.58 7.74 -9.99
CA THR A 574 -0.67 7.13 -9.54
C THR A 574 -0.99 5.84 -10.31
N LEU A 575 -0.93 5.89 -11.65
CA LEU A 575 -1.12 4.71 -12.49
C LEU A 575 -0.10 3.63 -12.19
N TYR A 576 1.16 4.01 -12.02
CA TYR A 576 2.24 3.11 -11.71
C TYR A 576 2.05 2.41 -10.36
N PHE A 577 1.72 3.15 -9.30
CA PHE A 577 1.42 2.57 -7.98
C PHE A 577 0.22 1.62 -8.03
N SER A 578 -0.78 1.89 -8.87
CA SER A 578 -1.94 1.02 -9.02
C SER A 578 -1.59 -0.40 -9.48
N THR A 579 -0.42 -0.59 -10.10
CA THR A 579 0.06 -1.90 -10.61
C THR A 579 0.70 -2.79 -9.54
N PHE A 580 1.00 -2.27 -8.34
CA PHE A 580 1.64 -3.03 -7.26
C PHE A 580 0.58 -3.58 -6.31
N GLU A 581 0.51 -4.91 -6.17
CA GLU A 581 -0.41 -5.59 -5.24
C GLU A 581 -0.05 -5.32 -3.78
N GLU A 582 1.22 -5.03 -3.48
CA GLU A 582 1.67 -4.78 -2.11
C GLU A 582 1.26 -3.40 -1.60
N LEU A 583 0.92 -2.47 -2.50
CA LEU A 583 0.48 -1.14 -2.13
C LEU A 583 -1.03 -1.13 -1.85
N PRO A 584 -1.47 -0.66 -0.67
CA PRO A 584 -2.89 -0.58 -0.35
C PRO A 584 -3.62 0.30 -1.35
N LYS A 585 -4.71 -0.25 -1.90
CA LYS A 585 -5.56 0.43 -2.89
C LYS A 585 -6.42 1.51 -2.21
N PRO A 586 -6.78 2.59 -2.91
CA PRO A 586 -7.54 3.73 -2.36
C PRO A 586 -8.96 3.36 -1.90
N VAL A 587 -9.52 2.29 -2.48
CA VAL A 587 -10.79 1.70 -2.04
C VAL A 587 -10.51 0.31 -1.49
N ASN A 588 -10.31 0.23 -0.17
CA ASN A 588 -9.98 -1.00 0.54
C ASN A 588 -10.80 -1.15 1.83
N LEU A 589 -10.84 -2.35 2.41
CA LEU A 589 -11.64 -2.65 3.61
C LEU A 589 -11.16 -1.91 4.85
N TYR A 590 -9.85 -1.68 4.97
CA TYR A 590 -9.27 -0.95 6.09
C TYR A 590 -9.80 0.48 6.16
N GLU A 591 -9.89 1.18 5.04
CA GLU A 591 -10.43 2.54 4.94
C GLU A 591 -11.90 2.61 5.39
N VAL A 592 -12.71 1.62 4.97
CA VAL A 592 -14.11 1.55 5.37
C VAL A 592 -14.23 1.29 6.87
N VAL A 593 -13.45 0.34 7.42
CA VAL A 593 -13.44 0.01 8.85
C VAL A 593 -12.98 1.20 9.68
N ARG A 594 -11.94 1.92 9.25
CA ARG A 594 -11.46 3.14 9.90
C ARG A 594 -12.53 4.24 9.93
N ALA A 595 -13.33 4.35 8.87
CA ALA A 595 -14.40 5.33 8.79
C ALA A 595 -15.63 4.97 9.65
N LEU A 596 -15.83 3.70 10.05
CA LEU A 596 -17.05 3.24 10.74
C LEU A 596 -17.39 4.04 12.02
N PRO A 597 -16.47 4.28 12.97
CA PRO A 597 -16.79 4.94 14.24
C PRO A 597 -17.39 6.34 14.08
N GLU A 598 -16.89 7.10 13.10
CA GLU A 598 -17.25 8.51 12.90
C GLU A 598 -18.19 8.74 11.69
N GLY A 599 -18.31 7.76 10.81
CA GLY A 599 -18.88 7.92 9.48
C GLY A 599 -20.42 7.97 9.40
N ASN A 600 -21.17 7.89 10.50
CA ASN A 600 -22.65 7.90 10.47
C ASN A 600 -23.24 6.93 9.41
N PHE A 601 -22.75 5.68 9.38
CA PHE A 601 -23.16 4.70 8.38
C PHE A 601 -24.65 4.30 8.52
N LYS A 602 -25.29 4.02 7.38
CA LYS A 602 -26.64 3.44 7.31
C LYS A 602 -26.61 2.03 6.74
N ILE A 603 -27.31 1.09 7.36
CA ILE A 603 -27.44 -0.28 6.87
C ILE A 603 -28.65 -0.40 5.95
N LEU A 604 -28.40 -0.76 4.69
CA LEU A 604 -29.41 -1.09 3.69
C LEU A 604 -29.48 -2.60 3.48
N TYR A 605 -30.68 -3.15 3.34
CA TYR A 605 -30.85 -4.59 3.09
C TYR A 605 -31.89 -4.90 2.02
N THR A 606 -31.67 -5.95 1.22
CA THR A 606 -32.67 -6.47 0.27
C THR A 606 -33.59 -7.51 0.90
N PHE A 607 -34.70 -7.83 0.23
CA PHE A 607 -35.77 -8.66 0.78
C PHE A 607 -35.26 -10.00 1.38
N GLY A 608 -35.69 -10.29 2.61
CA GLY A 608 -35.33 -11.51 3.35
C GLY A 608 -34.09 -11.38 4.25
N ARG A 609 -33.42 -10.22 4.28
CA ARG A 609 -32.15 -10.00 5.00
C ARG A 609 -32.27 -9.13 6.27
N GLU A 610 -33.46 -8.65 6.61
CA GLU A 610 -33.73 -7.75 7.75
C GLU A 610 -33.14 -8.26 9.08
N LYS A 611 -33.40 -9.53 9.44
CA LYS A 611 -32.91 -10.12 10.70
C LYS A 611 -31.38 -10.18 10.76
N VAL A 612 -30.71 -10.32 9.62
CA VAL A 612 -29.24 -10.31 9.55
C VAL A 612 -28.76 -8.87 9.69
N ALA A 613 -29.38 -7.92 8.98
CA ALA A 613 -29.05 -6.50 9.06
C ALA A 613 -29.14 -5.95 10.49
N VAL A 614 -30.20 -6.28 11.23
CA VAL A 614 -30.35 -5.88 12.65
C VAL A 614 -29.26 -6.51 13.54
N SER A 615 -28.88 -7.76 13.26
CA SER A 615 -27.79 -8.42 14.00
C SER A 615 -26.45 -7.75 13.72
N VAL A 616 -26.14 -7.48 12.45
CA VAL A 616 -24.91 -6.78 12.03
C VAL A 616 -24.86 -5.38 12.63
N LYS A 617 -25.98 -4.64 12.62
CA LYS A 617 -26.11 -3.34 13.31
C LYS A 617 -25.68 -3.45 14.76
N ASN A 618 -26.29 -4.36 15.52
CA ASN A 618 -26.01 -4.49 16.96
C ASN A 618 -24.56 -4.89 17.23
N SER A 619 -23.99 -5.78 16.41
CA SER A 619 -22.59 -6.17 16.52
C SER A 619 -21.65 -5.00 16.24
N LEU A 620 -21.88 -4.23 15.16
CA LEU A 620 -21.04 -3.09 14.80
C LEU A 620 -21.18 -1.94 15.81
N ASP A 621 -22.39 -1.64 16.29
CA ASP A 621 -22.61 -0.66 17.36
C ASP A 621 -21.86 -1.05 18.64
N SER A 622 -21.81 -2.35 18.97
CA SER A 622 -21.04 -2.84 20.11
C SER A 622 -19.53 -2.77 19.88
N LEU A 623 -19.05 -3.10 18.67
CA LEU A 623 -17.62 -3.19 18.37
C LEU A 623 -16.96 -1.82 18.19
N PHE A 624 -17.66 -0.88 17.59
CA PHE A 624 -17.13 0.44 17.19
C PHE A 624 -17.78 1.60 17.94
N GLY A 625 -18.72 1.35 18.85
CA GLY A 625 -19.42 2.41 19.58
C GLY A 625 -20.31 3.28 18.68
N THR A 626 -20.81 2.73 17.57
CA THR A 626 -21.61 3.44 16.58
C THR A 626 -23.09 3.51 16.96
N ASN A 627 -23.86 4.28 16.20
CA ASN A 627 -25.32 4.31 16.28
C ASN A 627 -25.93 4.18 14.88
N LEU A 628 -25.78 2.99 14.29
CA LEU A 628 -26.20 2.71 12.93
C LEU A 628 -27.72 2.62 12.81
N THR A 629 -28.27 3.03 11.68
CA THR A 629 -29.69 2.80 11.35
C THR A 629 -29.85 1.69 10.33
N VAL A 630 -31.01 1.02 10.31
CA VAL A 630 -31.30 -0.08 9.40
C VAL A 630 -32.57 0.25 8.62
N GLU A 631 -32.49 0.20 7.29
CA GLU A 631 -33.61 0.44 6.39
C GLU A 631 -33.63 -0.52 5.20
N GLN A 632 -34.81 -0.77 4.64
CA GLN A 632 -34.94 -1.57 3.44
C GLN A 632 -34.35 -0.81 2.24
N PHE A 633 -33.57 -1.51 1.42
CA PHE A 633 -32.88 -0.94 0.27
C PHE A 633 -33.85 -0.24 -0.70
N LYS A 634 -33.50 0.98 -1.10
CA LYS A 634 -34.18 1.77 -2.16
C LYS A 634 -33.18 2.24 -3.19
N GLU A 635 -32.16 2.98 -2.74
CA GLU A 635 -31.06 3.51 -3.54
C GLU A 635 -29.83 3.73 -2.64
N ILE A 636 -28.66 3.91 -3.26
CA ILE A 636 -27.42 4.31 -2.59
C ILE A 636 -27.20 5.78 -2.95
N GLY A 637 -27.25 6.67 -1.96
CA GLY A 637 -26.97 8.10 -2.14
C GLY A 637 -25.51 8.46 -1.91
N ASP A 638 -25.24 9.77 -1.76
CA ASP A 638 -23.91 10.29 -1.41
C ASP A 638 -23.73 10.26 0.11
N GLY A 639 -23.14 9.18 0.62
CA GLY A 639 -22.95 8.99 2.06
C GLY A 639 -22.31 7.64 2.40
N ASN A 640 -22.33 7.31 3.68
CA ASN A 640 -21.72 6.08 4.21
C ASN A 640 -22.78 4.98 4.38
N TYR A 641 -22.56 3.81 3.77
CA TYR A 641 -23.55 2.73 3.75
C TYR A 641 -22.94 1.35 4.03
N ILE A 642 -23.72 0.47 4.63
CA ILE A 642 -23.45 -0.96 4.70
C ILE A 642 -24.60 -1.65 3.97
N VAL A 643 -24.31 -2.47 2.96
CA VAL A 643 -25.31 -2.94 2.00
C VAL A 643 -25.35 -4.47 2.00
N LEU A 644 -26.41 -5.06 2.56
CA LEU A 644 -26.62 -6.51 2.66
C LEU A 644 -27.49 -7.01 1.51
N VAL A 645 -26.87 -7.69 0.53
CA VAL A 645 -27.51 -8.00 -0.76
C VAL A 645 -27.11 -9.38 -1.27
N ASP A 646 -27.77 -9.85 -2.33
CA ASP A 646 -27.38 -11.09 -3.01
C ASP A 646 -26.16 -10.88 -3.91
N LEU A 647 -25.47 -11.96 -4.26
CA LEU A 647 -24.22 -11.93 -5.04
C LEU A 647 -24.38 -11.32 -6.44
N THR A 648 -25.59 -11.36 -7.01
CA THR A 648 -25.87 -10.91 -8.39
C THR A 648 -26.66 -9.60 -8.46
N GLU A 649 -26.94 -8.95 -7.33
CA GLU A 649 -27.84 -7.80 -7.30
C GLU A 649 -27.16 -6.48 -7.71
N PHE A 650 -25.83 -6.39 -7.63
CA PHE A 650 -25.07 -5.14 -7.85
C PHE A 650 -23.85 -5.33 -8.75
N ASP A 651 -23.60 -4.31 -9.57
CA ASP A 651 -22.35 -4.14 -10.29
C ASP A 651 -21.34 -3.37 -9.41
N LEU A 652 -20.46 -4.12 -8.75
CA LEU A 652 -19.49 -3.56 -7.80
C LEU A 652 -18.42 -2.69 -8.47
N SER A 653 -18.17 -2.89 -9.77
CA SER A 653 -17.17 -2.15 -10.56
C SER A 653 -17.40 -0.64 -10.55
N LYS A 654 -18.65 -0.22 -10.32
CA LYS A 654 -19.05 1.18 -10.18
C LYS A 654 -18.54 1.83 -8.90
N TYR A 655 -18.33 1.05 -7.85
CA TYR A 655 -17.98 1.54 -6.51
C TYR A 655 -16.54 1.18 -6.13
N ASN A 656 -15.94 0.20 -6.79
CA ASN A 656 -14.56 -0.22 -6.57
C ASN A 656 -13.93 -0.70 -7.88
N PRO A 657 -12.93 0.03 -8.43
CA PRO A 657 -12.30 -0.32 -9.71
C PRO A 657 -11.36 -1.54 -9.64
N TYR A 658 -11.13 -2.09 -8.44
CA TYR A 658 -10.28 -3.26 -8.20
C TYR A 658 -11.06 -4.56 -8.04
N ILE A 659 -12.37 -4.54 -8.29
CA ILE A 659 -13.25 -5.69 -8.10
C ILE A 659 -13.96 -6.03 -9.41
N GLU A 660 -13.67 -7.21 -9.92
CA GLU A 660 -14.41 -7.89 -10.97
C GLU A 660 -15.10 -9.11 -10.39
N LEU A 661 -16.42 -9.02 -10.23
CA LEU A 661 -17.25 -10.11 -9.71
C LEU A 661 -18.10 -10.71 -10.84
N LYS A 662 -17.93 -12.01 -11.09
CA LYS A 662 -18.80 -12.82 -11.95
C LYS A 662 -19.39 -13.96 -11.13
N VAL A 663 -20.65 -14.30 -11.38
CA VAL A 663 -21.36 -15.33 -10.61
C VAL A 663 -22.11 -16.23 -11.57
N ASP A 664 -21.79 -17.52 -11.51
CA ASP A 664 -22.46 -18.58 -12.24
C ASP A 664 -23.38 -19.38 -11.29
N ASN A 665 -23.92 -20.51 -11.77
CA ASN A 665 -24.82 -21.33 -10.96
C ASN A 665 -24.12 -21.97 -9.76
N GLU A 666 -22.89 -22.45 -9.91
CA GLU A 666 -22.17 -23.19 -8.86
C GLU A 666 -20.99 -22.42 -8.24
N SER A 667 -20.49 -21.40 -8.95
CA SER A 667 -19.25 -20.71 -8.60
C SER A 667 -19.37 -19.19 -8.60
N ILE A 668 -18.56 -18.57 -7.76
CA ILE A 668 -18.27 -17.14 -7.72
C ILE A 668 -16.86 -16.97 -8.27
N TYR A 669 -16.66 -16.01 -9.18
CA TYR A 669 -15.34 -15.62 -9.65
C TYR A 669 -15.08 -14.19 -9.20
N LEU A 670 -14.07 -14.01 -8.35
CA LEU A 670 -13.64 -12.70 -7.87
C LEU A 670 -12.21 -12.45 -8.37
N ASN A 671 -12.03 -11.44 -9.22
CA ASN A 671 -10.75 -11.10 -9.85
C ASN A 671 -10.07 -12.28 -10.57
N GLY A 672 -10.86 -13.24 -11.06
CA GLY A 672 -10.38 -14.44 -11.75
C GLY A 672 -10.32 -15.70 -10.88
N GLU A 673 -10.28 -15.57 -9.56
CA GLU A 673 -10.25 -16.69 -8.62
C GLU A 673 -11.64 -17.28 -8.36
N SER A 674 -11.74 -18.61 -8.26
CA SER A 674 -13.02 -19.33 -8.20
C SER A 674 -13.33 -19.87 -6.82
N TYR A 675 -14.56 -19.61 -6.35
CA TYR A 675 -15.09 -20.03 -5.06
C TYR A 675 -16.44 -20.71 -5.22
N LYS A 676 -16.78 -21.67 -4.33
CA LYS A 676 -18.09 -22.33 -4.34
C LYS A 676 -19.18 -21.36 -3.87
N ARG A 677 -20.25 -21.23 -4.64
CA ARG A 677 -21.31 -20.24 -4.35
C ARG A 677 -22.05 -20.50 -3.05
N ASP A 678 -22.49 -21.73 -2.82
CA ASP A 678 -23.47 -22.04 -1.76
C ASP A 678 -22.94 -21.88 -0.33
N ASN A 679 -21.62 -21.83 -0.16
CA ASN A 679 -20.96 -21.73 1.14
C ASN A 679 -20.03 -20.52 1.26
N THR A 680 -20.07 -19.59 0.31
CA THR A 680 -19.21 -18.40 0.30
C THR A 680 -20.04 -17.12 0.40
N PHE A 681 -19.58 -16.18 1.22
CA PHE A 681 -20.02 -14.79 1.18
C PHE A 681 -18.84 -13.84 1.05
N LEU A 682 -19.09 -12.65 0.53
CA LEU A 682 -18.07 -11.64 0.27
C LEU A 682 -18.34 -10.39 1.12
N VAL A 683 -17.26 -9.80 1.63
CA VAL A 683 -17.26 -8.46 2.21
C VAL A 683 -16.39 -7.58 1.32
N VAL A 684 -16.98 -6.58 0.69
CA VAL A 684 -16.31 -5.78 -0.36
C VAL A 684 -16.45 -4.29 -0.03
N PRO A 685 -15.34 -3.52 -0.03
CA PRO A 685 -15.37 -2.09 0.14
C PRO A 685 -15.80 -1.41 -1.18
N GLY A 686 -16.47 -0.28 -1.05
CA GLY A 686 -16.77 0.64 -2.13
C GLY A 686 -16.65 2.07 -1.65
N LYS A 687 -16.71 3.01 -2.59
CA LYS A 687 -16.71 4.45 -2.30
C LYS A 687 -17.89 5.10 -3.02
N THR A 688 -18.52 6.10 -2.39
CA THR A 688 -19.46 7.04 -3.01
C THR A 688 -18.73 8.37 -3.23
N SER A 689 -19.39 9.35 -3.87
CA SER A 689 -18.78 10.67 -4.10
C SER A 689 -18.34 11.37 -2.80
N LYS A 690 -18.94 11.02 -1.66
CA LYS A 690 -18.74 11.68 -0.36
C LYS A 690 -18.57 10.72 0.82
N GLY A 691 -18.39 9.43 0.56
CA GLY A 691 -18.37 8.43 1.63
C GLY A 691 -17.93 7.04 1.18
N TYR A 692 -18.10 6.06 2.06
CA TYR A 692 -17.68 4.68 1.92
C TYR A 692 -18.86 3.73 1.93
N ILE A 693 -18.71 2.60 1.26
CA ILE A 693 -19.68 1.51 1.26
C ILE A 693 -19.02 0.23 1.74
N LEU A 694 -19.71 -0.54 2.58
CA LEU A 694 -19.37 -1.92 2.88
C LEU A 694 -20.45 -2.84 2.29
N PHE A 695 -20.16 -3.51 1.18
CA PHE A 695 -21.04 -4.54 0.63
C PHE A 695 -20.84 -5.85 1.37
N ILE A 696 -21.94 -6.47 1.79
CA ILE A 696 -21.99 -7.81 2.37
C ILE A 696 -22.87 -8.67 1.45
N LEU A 697 -22.21 -9.46 0.61
CA LEU A 697 -22.82 -10.20 -0.49
C LEU A 697 -22.91 -11.68 -0.10
N TYR A 698 -24.12 -12.20 0.08
CA TYR A 698 -24.29 -13.57 0.55
C TYR A 698 -25.57 -14.24 0.05
N PRO A 699 -25.52 -15.53 -0.30
CA PRO A 699 -26.70 -16.39 -0.44
C PRO A 699 -27.51 -16.45 0.87
N ARG A 700 -28.84 -16.52 0.78
CA ARG A 700 -29.73 -16.43 1.95
C ARG A 700 -29.47 -17.49 3.03
N ASN A 701 -28.99 -18.68 2.66
CA ASN A 701 -28.65 -19.76 3.61
C ASN A 701 -27.47 -19.41 4.52
N LEU A 702 -26.61 -18.46 4.15
CA LEU A 702 -25.43 -18.06 4.93
C LEU A 702 -25.70 -16.94 5.95
N GLY A 703 -26.95 -16.57 6.17
CA GLY A 703 -27.31 -15.51 7.11
C GLY A 703 -26.79 -15.73 8.54
N SER A 704 -26.67 -16.99 9.00
CA SER A 704 -26.06 -17.30 10.32
C SER A 704 -24.54 -17.11 10.32
N ALA A 705 -23.85 -17.50 9.25
CA ALA A 705 -22.40 -17.32 9.11
C ALA A 705 -22.02 -15.83 9.10
N VAL A 706 -22.80 -15.00 8.40
CA VAL A 706 -22.62 -13.53 8.40
C VAL A 706 -22.74 -12.97 9.82
N LYS A 707 -23.74 -13.40 10.60
CA LYS A 707 -23.91 -12.91 11.98
C LYS A 707 -22.73 -13.27 12.87
N VAL A 708 -22.23 -14.51 12.77
CA VAL A 708 -21.09 -14.98 13.57
C VAL A 708 -19.82 -14.22 13.19
N PHE A 709 -19.59 -14.01 11.89
CA PHE A 709 -18.45 -13.23 11.41
C PHE A 709 -18.48 -11.79 11.94
N PHE A 710 -19.62 -11.10 11.79
CA PHE A 710 -19.74 -9.70 12.19
C PHE A 710 -19.80 -9.49 13.71
N ALA A 711 -20.08 -10.54 14.49
CA ALA A 711 -20.00 -10.50 15.95
C ALA A 711 -18.56 -10.65 16.49
N SER A 712 -17.59 -10.99 15.64
CA SER A 712 -16.20 -11.19 16.02
C SER A 712 -15.39 -9.88 15.97
N ASN A 713 -14.39 -9.74 16.85
CA ASN A 713 -13.39 -8.67 16.80
C ASN A 713 -12.56 -8.67 15.49
N ILE A 714 -12.58 -9.76 14.70
CA ILE A 714 -11.92 -9.82 13.38
C ILE A 714 -12.37 -8.70 12.44
N VAL A 715 -13.61 -8.20 12.58
CA VAL A 715 -14.13 -7.11 11.75
C VAL A 715 -13.28 -5.83 11.84
N LYS A 716 -12.61 -5.59 12.98
CA LYS A 716 -11.69 -4.45 13.16
C LYS A 716 -10.42 -4.55 12.32
N TYR A 717 -10.11 -5.74 11.80
CA TYR A 717 -8.88 -6.06 11.08
C TYR A 717 -9.14 -6.47 9.63
N LEU A 718 -10.31 -6.14 9.06
CA LEU A 718 -10.56 -6.36 7.64
C LEU A 718 -9.57 -5.53 6.80
N SER A 719 -9.01 -6.17 5.78
CA SER A 719 -8.00 -5.56 4.92
C SER A 719 -8.11 -6.11 3.50
N GLY A 720 -7.42 -5.45 2.57
CA GLY A 720 -7.46 -5.76 1.14
C GLY A 720 -8.65 -5.15 0.40
N VAL A 721 -8.74 -5.47 -0.90
CA VAL A 721 -9.83 -5.04 -1.79
C VAL A 721 -11.09 -5.89 -1.60
N ALA A 722 -11.01 -7.06 -0.98
CA ALA A 722 -12.17 -7.86 -0.59
C ALA A 722 -11.79 -8.88 0.50
N CYS A 723 -12.79 -9.34 1.24
CA CYS A 723 -12.68 -10.47 2.15
C CYS A 723 -13.66 -11.55 1.72
N VAL A 724 -13.13 -12.70 1.29
CA VAL A 724 -13.91 -13.86 0.87
C VAL A 724 -14.03 -14.79 2.06
N VAL A 725 -15.25 -15.07 2.51
CA VAL A 725 -15.49 -15.92 3.68
C VAL A 725 -16.22 -17.19 3.25
N THR A 726 -15.64 -18.34 3.57
CA THR A 726 -16.20 -19.66 3.31
C THR A 726 -16.62 -20.33 4.62
N TYR A 727 -17.78 -20.97 4.59
CA TYR A 727 -18.35 -21.72 5.72
C TYR A 727 -18.33 -23.22 5.43
N GLU A 728 -17.93 -24.00 6.42
CA GLU A 728 -18.01 -25.46 6.38
C GLU A 728 -18.40 -25.99 7.77
N ASP A 729 -19.58 -26.61 7.86
CA ASP A 729 -20.07 -27.25 9.09
C ASP A 729 -19.24 -28.52 9.39
N LYS A 730 -18.16 -28.35 10.18
CA LYS A 730 -17.19 -29.42 10.43
C LYS A 730 -17.70 -30.43 11.46
N ASN A 731 -18.48 -29.95 12.43
CA ASN A 731 -18.97 -30.75 13.55
C ASN A 731 -20.38 -31.34 13.28
N GLN A 732 -21.01 -30.95 12.17
CA GLN A 732 -22.33 -31.39 11.69
C GLN A 732 -23.46 -31.11 12.69
N ASN A 733 -23.31 -30.07 13.52
CA ASN A 733 -24.31 -29.69 14.52
C ASN A 733 -25.31 -28.64 14.00
N GLY A 734 -25.08 -28.08 12.80
CA GLY A 734 -25.92 -27.05 12.19
C GLY A 734 -25.87 -25.68 12.88
N ILE A 735 -24.95 -25.47 13.83
CA ILE A 735 -24.70 -24.23 14.55
C ILE A 735 -23.39 -23.65 14.03
N VAL A 736 -23.46 -22.49 13.38
CA VAL A 736 -22.27 -21.82 12.86
C VAL A 736 -21.38 -21.35 14.01
N GLU A 737 -20.12 -21.76 14.00
CA GLU A 737 -19.09 -21.30 14.93
C GLU A 737 -17.96 -20.55 14.20
N LEU A 738 -17.24 -19.67 14.89
CA LEU A 738 -16.16 -18.88 14.26
C LEU A 738 -15.03 -19.77 13.71
N GLY A 739 -14.75 -20.92 14.34
CA GLY A 739 -13.75 -21.90 13.89
C GLY A 739 -14.14 -22.67 12.61
N GLU A 740 -15.39 -22.56 12.20
CA GLU A 740 -15.94 -23.14 10.95
C GLU A 740 -15.89 -22.16 9.78
N LEU A 741 -15.52 -20.92 10.03
CA LEU A 741 -15.28 -19.91 9.01
C LEU A 741 -13.80 -19.91 8.62
N LYS A 742 -13.54 -19.91 7.32
CA LYS A 742 -12.25 -19.55 6.73
C LYS A 742 -12.44 -18.27 5.93
N ALA A 743 -11.49 -17.36 5.99
CA ALA A 743 -11.52 -16.19 5.13
C ALA A 743 -10.18 -15.92 4.46
N GLU A 744 -10.25 -15.21 3.35
CA GLU A 744 -9.13 -14.77 2.54
C GLU A 744 -9.25 -13.25 2.33
N PHE A 745 -8.18 -12.52 2.64
CA PHE A 745 -8.08 -11.09 2.32
C PHE A 745 -7.42 -10.95 0.94
N VAL A 746 -8.23 -10.61 -0.05
CA VAL A 746 -7.80 -10.38 -1.44
C VAL A 746 -7.13 -9.01 -1.48
N ARG A 747 -5.88 -8.91 -1.95
CA ARG A 747 -5.08 -7.67 -1.95
C ARG A 747 -5.10 -6.96 -3.29
#